data_AF-A0AAX4JAD9-F1
#
_entry.id   AF-A0AAX4JAD9-F1
#
_cell.length_a   1.000
_cell.length_b   1.000
_cell.length_c   1.000
_cell.angle_alpha   90.00
_cell.angle_beta   90.00
_cell.angle_gamma   90.00
#
_symmetry.space_group_name_H-M   'P 1'
#
loop_
_entity.id
_entity.type
_entity.pdbx_description
1 polymer ?
#
loop_
_entity_poly.entity_id
_entity_poly.type
_entity_poly.pdbx_seq_one_letter_code
_entity_poly.pdbx_strand_id
1 'polypeptide(L)'
;MHLKKEKTKTSPIKDITSKIKRYEIIDINIVDFFQIFEHEDFYIQFYLLKTNKLTNYSINKKILHKIIEMVKNIKNFTLIKYNQIDLNVNIMTWLKKNIQNFTHPLDIISILQECEVNNEDIDFFRNYFGYNIIYKEYKKLIDLQSTENLSIILKLLDNNKICHNRLLDVYKQLNYYLENNLLDRNFLFCCRILYYLLDYDFKMFSDDYKDFLLGYSVYLIDLMFSQDTFKIFESSDLELLIELIKLIYQLGSSKYKKGIYLRCIEESIHLFTNIYEDTMMMIFILKILDFTDGSYDESDTLELLHDNLENFTISTQFKTFSDYDFMIENFLKYKYKILNKIKMKFNKSFDIVKIYNDLYNNDLYNEIILRFINKSTLDLLLDNLLIIINNSKNKIQFINILFRDMNLSYLYLYLITLKDNHKDVLYFVVYFINMDFRNTEKYFEMLMMIYFMFIEVEDIYLQMSRVKIINQCINLQEIDTRVIFKEMKKYGKRHKNIFILFYFLSEKLNIENKEDFLFIYQYLLEDLRNIKKTKRPNQEIIKTCTVGESTFTYKDSADYYKLRNFIYLTAINLISNFKNEEKVDMVKSQDFDNLMILIFYLKKHDISIDLIKEDIFRYVFICTKRERKKLYDIIFTDKKSIIKLKGLYRI
;
A
#
# COMPACT_ATOMS: atom_id res chain seq x y z
N MET A 1 -47.89 -12.28 27.56
CA MET A 1 -47.08 -11.63 26.50
C MET A 1 -45.77 -11.14 27.13
N HIS A 2 -44.79 -12.03 27.31
CA HIS A 2 -43.50 -11.71 27.91
C HIS A 2 -42.45 -11.63 26.79
N LEU A 3 -42.18 -10.41 26.31
CA LEU A 3 -41.04 -10.17 25.44
C LEU A 3 -39.77 -10.15 26.31
N LYS A 4 -38.99 -11.23 26.20
CA LYS A 4 -37.58 -11.26 26.60
C LYS A 4 -36.88 -10.11 25.86
N LYS A 5 -36.30 -9.16 26.59
CA LYS A 5 -35.34 -8.21 26.03
C LYS A 5 -34.12 -9.00 25.54
N GLU A 6 -33.97 -9.11 24.22
CA GLU A 6 -32.72 -9.49 23.61
C GLU A 6 -31.64 -8.50 24.03
N LYS A 7 -30.57 -9.01 24.66
CA LYS A 7 -29.33 -8.26 24.86
C LYS A 7 -28.75 -7.99 23.47
N THR A 8 -28.82 -6.75 23.00
CA THR A 8 -28.02 -6.28 21.87
C THR A 8 -26.55 -6.40 22.25
N LYS A 9 -25.88 -7.45 21.77
CA LYS A 9 -24.42 -7.58 21.80
C LYS A 9 -23.87 -6.39 21.00
N THR A 10 -23.35 -5.38 21.68
CA THR A 10 -22.45 -4.41 21.06
C THR A 10 -21.25 -5.19 20.52
N SER A 11 -21.05 -5.13 19.20
CA SER A 11 -20.00 -5.89 18.52
C SER A 11 -18.61 -5.54 19.09
N PRO A 12 -17.78 -6.53 19.47
CA PRO A 12 -16.41 -6.32 19.93
C PRO A 12 -15.53 -5.57 18.90
N ILE A 13 -15.93 -5.55 17.63
CA ILE A 13 -15.26 -4.85 16.54
C ILE A 13 -15.20 -3.34 16.80
N LYS A 14 -16.27 -2.71 17.32
CA LYS A 14 -16.32 -1.25 17.58
C LYS A 14 -15.36 -0.84 18.71
N ASP A 15 -15.17 -1.70 19.71
CA ASP A 15 -14.22 -1.48 20.79
C ASP A 15 -12.78 -1.62 20.32
N ILE A 16 -12.49 -2.54 19.39
CA ILE A 16 -11.17 -2.69 18.79
C ILE A 16 -10.84 -1.50 17.88
N THR A 17 -11.77 -1.04 17.03
CA THR A 17 -11.53 0.15 16.18
C THR A 17 -11.27 1.40 17.01
N SER A 18 -12.01 1.60 18.10
CA SER A 18 -11.80 2.75 18.99
C SER A 18 -10.51 2.67 19.80
N LYS A 19 -10.02 1.46 20.12
CA LYS A 19 -8.70 1.23 20.74
C LYS A 19 -7.56 1.46 19.76
N ILE A 20 -7.69 0.99 18.53
CA ILE A 20 -6.73 1.26 17.46
C ILE A 20 -6.61 2.77 17.30
N LYS A 21 -7.73 3.50 17.11
CA LYS A 21 -7.75 4.97 16.93
C LYS A 21 -7.01 5.80 17.99
N ARG A 22 -6.66 5.25 19.17
CA ARG A 22 -6.18 6.04 20.30
C ARG A 22 -4.67 6.07 20.51
N TYR A 23 -3.87 5.03 20.23
CA TYR A 23 -2.40 5.06 20.47
C TYR A 23 -1.69 3.98 19.64
N GLU A 24 -0.37 4.12 19.43
CA GLU A 24 0.52 3.05 18.94
C GLU A 24 0.28 1.79 19.79
N ILE A 25 -0.36 0.77 19.22
CA ILE A 25 -0.75 -0.39 19.99
C ILE A 25 0.41 -1.37 20.02
N ILE A 26 1.18 -1.29 21.10
CA ILE A 26 2.27 -2.24 21.35
C ILE A 26 1.71 -3.58 21.86
N ASP A 27 0.48 -3.61 22.38
CA ASP A 27 -0.07 -4.74 23.13
C ASP A 27 -1.57 -5.05 22.80
N ILE A 28 -1.86 -5.61 21.64
CA ILE A 28 -3.21 -6.13 21.33
C ILE A 28 -3.37 -7.54 21.90
N ASN A 29 -4.44 -7.78 22.66
CA ASN A 29 -4.80 -9.11 23.15
C ASN A 29 -6.25 -9.43 22.76
N ILE A 30 -6.46 -9.81 21.50
CA ILE A 30 -7.76 -10.25 21.00
C ILE A 30 -7.90 -11.72 21.34
N VAL A 31 -8.72 -12.04 22.35
CA VAL A 31 -8.89 -13.40 22.92
C VAL A 31 -9.56 -14.36 21.94
N ASP A 32 -10.49 -13.85 21.12
CA ASP A 32 -11.14 -14.64 20.08
C ASP A 32 -10.48 -14.34 18.73
N PHE A 33 -9.58 -15.23 18.31
CA PHE A 33 -8.73 -15.05 17.13
C PHE A 33 -9.55 -14.80 15.85
N PHE A 34 -10.80 -15.29 15.76
CA PHE A 34 -11.67 -15.05 14.62
C PHE A 34 -12.07 -13.58 14.45
N GLN A 35 -12.13 -12.81 15.54
CA GLN A 35 -12.51 -11.39 15.50
C GLN A 35 -11.54 -10.54 14.69
N ILE A 36 -10.29 -11.00 14.51
CA ILE A 36 -9.33 -10.36 13.61
C ILE A 36 -9.91 -10.30 12.19
N PHE A 37 -10.50 -11.39 11.71
CA PHE A 37 -10.97 -11.55 10.34
C PHE A 37 -12.39 -11.05 10.10
N GLU A 38 -13.05 -10.51 11.13
CA GLU A 38 -14.34 -9.80 10.97
C GLU A 38 -14.15 -8.38 10.42
N HIS A 39 -12.93 -7.85 10.41
CA HIS A 39 -12.60 -6.58 9.77
C HIS A 39 -12.64 -6.70 8.25
N GLU A 40 -13.31 -5.79 7.55
CA GLU A 40 -13.35 -5.78 6.08
C GLU A 40 -11.99 -5.45 5.44
N ASP A 41 -11.13 -4.72 6.17
CA ASP A 41 -9.83 -4.28 5.67
C ASP A 41 -8.72 -5.27 6.07
N PHE A 42 -8.16 -5.94 5.05
CA PHE A 42 -7.10 -6.94 5.17
C PHE A 42 -5.81 -6.40 5.80
N TYR A 43 -5.50 -5.10 5.66
CA TYR A 43 -4.32 -4.52 6.31
C TYR A 43 -4.50 -4.50 7.84
N ILE A 44 -5.70 -4.16 8.31
CA ILE A 44 -6.04 -4.21 9.73
C ILE A 44 -5.93 -5.64 10.23
N GLN A 45 -6.50 -6.59 9.49
CA GLN A 45 -6.39 -8.01 9.81
C GLN A 45 -4.92 -8.42 10.01
N PHE A 46 -4.04 -8.05 9.07
CA PHE A 46 -2.61 -8.38 9.14
C PHE A 46 -1.89 -7.68 10.29
N TYR A 47 -2.16 -6.40 10.52
CA TYR A 47 -1.59 -5.66 11.65
C TYR A 47 -1.99 -6.31 12.99
N LEU A 48 -3.28 -6.62 13.15
CA LEU A 48 -3.80 -7.33 14.31
C LEU A 48 -3.15 -8.72 14.44
N LEU A 49 -3.04 -9.47 13.35
CA LEU A 49 -2.39 -10.78 13.32
C LEU A 49 -0.94 -10.73 13.84
N LYS A 50 -0.16 -9.75 13.37
CA LYS A 50 1.25 -9.56 13.75
C LYS A 50 1.42 -9.11 15.19
N THR A 51 0.55 -8.22 15.66
CA THR A 51 0.69 -7.55 16.98
C THR A 51 -0.06 -8.25 18.11
N ASN A 52 -0.91 -9.23 17.80
CA ASN A 52 -1.66 -9.97 18.82
C ASN A 52 -0.70 -10.79 19.70
N LYS A 53 -0.83 -10.62 21.02
CA LYS A 53 0.00 -11.28 22.04
C LYS A 53 -0.46 -12.69 22.41
N LEU A 54 -1.58 -13.17 21.87
CA LEU A 54 -2.11 -14.49 22.20
C LEU A 54 -1.07 -15.59 22.01
N THR A 55 -0.82 -16.34 23.08
CA THR A 55 0.10 -17.48 23.09
C THR A 55 -0.60 -18.83 22.93
N ASN A 56 -1.89 -18.94 23.26
CA ASN A 56 -2.62 -20.21 23.27
C ASN A 56 -3.95 -20.13 22.50
N TYR A 57 -3.94 -20.51 21.23
CA TYR A 57 -5.14 -20.67 20.41
C TYR A 57 -4.94 -21.83 19.41
N SER A 58 -6.03 -22.45 18.94
CA SER A 58 -5.96 -23.47 17.89
C SER A 58 -6.37 -22.88 16.56
N ILE A 59 -5.52 -23.00 15.54
CA ILE A 59 -5.85 -22.61 14.17
C ILE A 59 -6.60 -23.76 13.52
N ASN A 60 -7.90 -23.57 13.27
CA ASN A 60 -8.71 -24.53 12.51
C ASN A 60 -8.75 -24.17 11.01
N LYS A 61 -9.32 -25.05 10.18
CA LYS A 61 -9.44 -24.85 8.72
C LYS A 61 -10.10 -23.54 8.31
N LYS A 62 -11.09 -23.05 9.06
CA LYS A 62 -11.78 -21.78 8.74
C LYS A 62 -10.86 -20.58 8.98
N ILE A 63 -10.12 -20.57 10.09
CA ILE A 63 -9.10 -19.55 10.38
C ILE A 63 -8.00 -19.60 9.33
N LEU A 64 -7.50 -20.80 9.01
CA LEU A 64 -6.49 -21.01 7.98
C LEU A 64 -6.90 -20.41 6.64
N HIS A 65 -8.14 -20.68 6.20
CA HIS A 65 -8.65 -20.12 4.95
C HIS A 65 -8.66 -18.59 4.99
N LYS A 66 -9.06 -17.98 6.11
CA LYS A 66 -9.03 -16.53 6.30
C LYS A 66 -7.63 -15.95 6.30
N ILE A 67 -6.64 -16.63 6.89
CA ILE A 67 -5.23 -16.22 6.82
C ILE A 67 -4.73 -16.26 5.37
N ILE A 68 -5.00 -17.35 4.64
CA ILE A 68 -4.61 -17.50 3.23
C ILE A 68 -5.27 -16.43 2.36
N GLU A 69 -6.57 -16.22 2.52
CA GLU A 69 -7.33 -15.17 1.83
C GLU A 69 -6.72 -13.80 2.11
N MET A 70 -6.41 -13.50 3.37
CA MET A 70 -5.76 -12.27 3.78
C MET A 70 -4.38 -12.10 3.11
N VAL A 71 -3.51 -13.12 3.16
CA VAL A 71 -2.16 -13.06 2.54
C VAL A 71 -2.25 -12.85 1.03
N LYS A 72 -3.14 -13.59 0.34
CA LYS A 72 -3.38 -13.44 -1.11
C LYS A 72 -3.83 -12.03 -1.46
N ASN A 73 -4.86 -11.55 -0.77
CA ASN A 73 -5.40 -10.22 -1.05
C ASN A 73 -4.35 -9.15 -0.78
N ILE A 74 -3.62 -9.25 0.33
CA ILE A 74 -2.53 -8.34 0.66
C ILE A 74 -1.43 -8.34 -0.40
N LYS A 75 -1.01 -9.51 -0.92
CA LYS A 75 -0.03 -9.59 -2.01
C LYS A 75 -0.50 -8.91 -3.28
N ASN A 76 -1.80 -9.00 -3.57
CA ASN A 76 -2.44 -8.38 -4.72
C ASN A 76 -2.64 -6.86 -4.52
N PHE A 77 -2.69 -6.38 -3.27
CA PHE A 77 -2.79 -4.95 -2.98
C PHE A 77 -1.43 -4.24 -3.09
N THR A 78 -1.36 -3.31 -4.04
CA THR A 78 -0.22 -2.42 -4.31
C THR A 78 0.26 -1.62 -3.09
N LEU A 79 -0.57 -1.45 -2.05
CA LEU A 79 -0.24 -0.73 -0.82
C LEU A 79 0.93 -1.37 -0.05
N ILE A 80 1.04 -2.70 -0.08
CA ILE A 80 1.91 -3.44 0.88
C ILE A 80 3.33 -3.63 0.37
N LYS A 81 3.54 -3.72 -0.95
CA LYS A 81 4.89 -3.66 -1.54
C LYS A 81 5.68 -2.41 -1.13
N TYR A 82 4.98 -1.30 -0.83
CA TYR A 82 5.60 0.01 -0.64
C TYR A 82 5.51 0.56 0.79
N ASN A 83 4.66 -0.03 1.66
CA ASN A 83 4.61 0.30 3.09
C ASN A 83 5.76 -0.30 3.92
N GLN A 84 6.82 -0.85 3.26
CA GLN A 84 7.93 -1.57 3.91
C GLN A 84 7.46 -2.72 4.82
N ILE A 85 6.23 -3.19 4.66
CA ILE A 85 5.81 -4.43 5.28
C ILE A 85 6.39 -5.52 4.40
N ASP A 86 7.53 -6.05 4.84
CA ASP A 86 8.02 -7.30 4.33
C ASP A 86 7.02 -8.39 4.74
N LEU A 87 5.97 -8.55 3.92
CA LEU A 87 4.87 -9.46 4.19
C LEU A 87 5.41 -10.87 4.41
N ASN A 88 6.30 -11.32 3.53
CA ASN A 88 6.89 -12.64 3.60
C ASN A 88 7.64 -12.80 4.93
N VAL A 89 8.57 -11.90 5.28
CA VAL A 89 9.32 -11.98 6.55
C VAL A 89 8.42 -11.91 7.78
N ASN A 90 7.40 -11.05 7.77
CA ASN A 90 6.49 -10.91 8.90
C ASN A 90 5.60 -12.14 9.08
N ILE A 91 5.08 -12.69 7.98
CA ILE A 91 4.30 -13.94 8.02
C ILE A 91 5.18 -15.11 8.45
N MET A 92 6.42 -15.21 7.96
CA MET A 92 7.37 -16.25 8.41
C MET A 92 7.68 -16.13 9.90
N THR A 93 7.96 -14.92 10.38
CA THR A 93 8.21 -14.65 11.81
C THR A 93 6.99 -15.05 12.64
N TRP A 94 5.80 -14.68 12.17
CA TRP A 94 4.55 -15.05 12.83
C TRP A 94 4.32 -16.57 12.83
N LEU A 95 4.53 -17.26 11.72
CA LEU A 95 4.41 -18.72 11.61
C LEU A 95 5.37 -19.44 12.57
N LYS A 96 6.65 -19.07 12.57
CA LYS A 96 7.67 -19.66 13.46
C LYS A 96 7.29 -19.49 14.93
N LYS A 97 6.75 -18.32 15.31
CA LYS A 97 6.32 -18.03 16.69
C LYS A 97 5.06 -18.81 17.10
N ASN A 98 4.17 -19.10 16.15
CA ASN A 98 2.87 -19.71 16.42
C ASN A 98 2.76 -21.15 15.92
N ILE A 99 3.87 -21.81 15.61
CA ILE A 99 3.86 -23.12 14.94
C ILE A 99 3.13 -24.21 15.75
N GLN A 100 3.17 -24.08 17.09
CA GLN A 100 2.51 -24.99 18.04
C GLN A 100 0.98 -24.86 18.04
N ASN A 101 0.44 -23.76 17.49
CA ASN A 101 -1.00 -23.48 17.44
C ASN A 101 -1.69 -24.15 16.24
N PHE A 102 -0.93 -24.77 15.35
CA PHE A 102 -1.45 -25.48 14.18
C PHE A 102 -1.73 -26.94 14.50
N THR A 103 -2.89 -27.42 14.04
CA THR A 103 -3.31 -28.82 14.23
C THR A 103 -2.59 -29.79 13.29
N HIS A 104 -2.29 -29.36 12.06
CA HIS A 104 -1.65 -30.20 11.06
C HIS A 104 -0.50 -29.46 10.35
N PRO A 105 0.63 -30.14 10.07
CA PRO A 105 1.72 -29.59 9.26
C PRO A 105 1.26 -29.05 7.90
N LEU A 106 0.25 -29.68 7.27
CA LEU A 106 -0.37 -29.20 6.03
C LEU A 106 -0.92 -27.78 6.13
N ASP A 107 -1.44 -27.39 7.29
CA ASP A 107 -2.00 -26.06 7.49
C ASP A 107 -0.90 -24.99 7.36
N ILE A 108 0.31 -25.28 7.84
CA ILE A 108 1.48 -24.41 7.71
C ILE A 108 1.96 -24.41 6.25
N ILE A 109 2.04 -25.58 5.63
CA ILE A 109 2.46 -25.74 4.22
C ILE A 109 1.58 -24.91 3.29
N SER A 110 0.25 -24.89 3.50
CA SER A 110 -0.68 -24.07 2.70
C SER A 110 -0.44 -22.57 2.85
N ILE A 111 0.07 -22.09 4.00
CA ILE A 111 0.46 -20.68 4.16
C ILE A 111 1.82 -20.42 3.50
N LEU A 112 2.77 -21.35 3.63
CA LEU A 112 4.09 -21.25 3.00
C LEU A 112 4.00 -21.17 1.48
N GLN A 113 3.08 -21.92 0.88
CA GLN A 113 2.80 -21.90 -0.56
C GLN A 113 2.46 -20.48 -1.06
N GLU A 114 1.82 -19.68 -0.22
CA GLU A 114 1.38 -18.32 -0.54
C GLU A 114 2.45 -17.28 -0.24
N CYS A 115 3.64 -17.67 0.21
CA CYS A 115 4.74 -16.79 0.57
C CYS A 115 5.99 -17.09 -0.27
N GLU A 116 6.85 -16.07 -0.48
CA GLU A 116 8.19 -16.34 -1.00
C GLU A 116 9.06 -16.78 0.18
N VAL A 117 9.43 -18.06 0.21
CA VAL A 117 10.16 -18.68 1.33
C VAL A 117 11.64 -18.80 0.96
N ASN A 118 12.52 -18.27 1.81
CA ASN A 118 13.97 -18.38 1.61
C ASN A 118 14.50 -19.75 2.12
N ASN A 119 15.76 -20.07 1.81
CA ASN A 119 16.35 -21.35 2.18
C ASN A 119 16.45 -21.55 3.71
N GLU A 120 16.73 -20.49 4.47
CA GLU A 120 16.81 -20.56 5.94
C GLU A 120 15.45 -20.94 6.57
N ASP A 121 14.37 -20.38 6.05
CA ASP A 121 13.00 -20.70 6.44
C ASP A 121 12.65 -22.13 6.03
N ILE A 122 13.01 -22.56 4.81
CA ILE A 122 12.80 -23.94 4.34
C ILE A 122 13.48 -24.94 5.27
N ASP A 123 14.74 -24.71 5.64
CA ASP A 123 15.49 -25.60 6.54
C ASP A 123 14.88 -25.64 7.94
N PHE A 124 14.39 -24.50 8.45
CA PHE A 124 13.67 -24.46 9.72
C PHE A 124 12.42 -25.36 9.68
N PHE A 125 11.55 -25.19 8.66
CA PHE A 125 10.31 -25.96 8.57
C PHE A 125 10.57 -27.44 8.26
N ARG A 126 11.59 -27.75 7.45
CA ARG A 126 12.04 -29.12 7.19
C ARG A 126 12.44 -29.85 8.47
N ASN A 127 13.27 -29.20 9.29
CA ASN A 127 13.69 -29.74 10.58
C ASN A 127 12.52 -29.90 11.56
N TYR A 128 11.57 -28.97 11.54
CA TYR A 128 10.39 -29.03 12.41
C TYR A 128 9.42 -30.17 12.03
N PHE A 129 9.08 -30.31 10.75
CA PHE A 129 8.15 -31.36 10.31
C PHE A 129 8.78 -32.75 10.35
N GLY A 130 10.07 -32.84 10.05
CA GLY A 130 10.75 -34.11 9.85
C GLY A 130 10.40 -34.76 8.51
N TYR A 131 11.39 -35.44 7.93
CA TYR A 131 11.31 -36.00 6.58
C TYR A 131 10.13 -36.97 6.38
N ASN A 132 9.82 -37.79 7.37
CA ASN A 132 8.74 -38.79 7.28
C ASN A 132 7.36 -38.17 7.04
N ILE A 133 7.07 -37.03 7.67
CA ILE A 133 5.79 -36.32 7.51
C ILE A 133 5.73 -35.71 6.11
N ILE A 134 6.81 -35.02 5.69
CA ILE A 134 6.90 -34.39 4.37
C ILE A 134 6.72 -35.43 3.26
N TYR A 135 7.41 -36.58 3.36
CA TYR A 135 7.30 -37.66 2.38
C TYR A 135 5.90 -38.30 2.35
N LYS A 136 5.25 -38.47 3.51
CA LYS A 136 3.88 -39.01 3.57
C LYS A 136 2.89 -38.09 2.85
N GLU A 137 3.02 -36.78 3.03
CA GLU A 137 2.17 -35.80 2.32
C GLU A 137 2.48 -35.75 0.83
N TYR A 138 3.76 -35.79 0.44
CA TYR A 138 4.14 -35.93 -0.97
C TYR A 138 3.49 -37.16 -1.62
N LYS A 139 3.61 -38.34 -0.99
CA LYS A 139 3.02 -39.58 -1.52
C LYS A 139 1.50 -39.47 -1.66
N LYS A 140 0.84 -38.88 -0.67
CA LYS A 140 -0.61 -38.67 -0.69
C LYS A 140 -1.05 -37.75 -1.84
N LEU A 141 -0.30 -36.68 -2.13
CA LEU A 141 -0.58 -35.81 -3.29
C LEU A 141 -0.47 -36.57 -4.60
N ILE A 142 0.56 -37.41 -4.74
CA ILE A 142 0.74 -38.25 -5.92
C ILE A 142 -0.40 -39.27 -6.08
N ASP A 143 -0.78 -39.96 -5.00
CA ASP A 143 -1.85 -40.96 -5.00
C ASP A 143 -3.23 -40.33 -5.31
N LEU A 144 -3.48 -39.11 -4.82
CA LEU A 144 -4.72 -38.37 -5.04
C LEU A 144 -4.75 -37.58 -6.36
N GLN A 145 -3.67 -37.65 -7.16
CA GLN A 145 -3.49 -36.80 -8.34
C GLN A 145 -3.72 -35.31 -8.05
N SER A 146 -3.23 -34.82 -6.91
CA SER A 146 -3.33 -33.41 -6.51
C SER A 146 -1.98 -32.72 -6.62
N THR A 147 -1.99 -31.48 -7.11
CA THR A 147 -0.81 -30.61 -7.15
C THR A 147 -0.85 -29.50 -6.10
N GLU A 148 -1.85 -29.52 -5.21
CA GLU A 148 -1.98 -28.55 -4.12
C GLU A 148 -0.73 -28.61 -3.23
N ASN A 149 -0.03 -27.47 -3.06
CA ASN A 149 1.21 -27.35 -2.30
C ASN A 149 2.42 -28.17 -2.81
N LEU A 150 2.36 -28.74 -4.02
CA LEU A 150 3.43 -29.61 -4.52
C LEU A 150 4.77 -28.87 -4.62
N SER A 151 4.78 -27.60 -5.07
CA SER A 151 6.02 -26.83 -5.22
C SER A 151 6.77 -26.65 -3.90
N ILE A 152 6.08 -26.27 -2.83
CA ILE A 152 6.70 -26.11 -1.51
C ILE A 152 7.08 -27.46 -0.90
N ILE A 153 6.30 -28.52 -1.14
CA ILE A 153 6.61 -29.87 -0.63
C ILE A 153 7.88 -30.42 -1.29
N LEU A 154 8.09 -30.19 -2.59
CA LEU A 154 9.33 -30.59 -3.26
C LEU A 154 10.55 -29.88 -2.65
N LYS A 155 10.45 -28.57 -2.39
CA LYS A 155 11.50 -27.79 -1.70
C LYS A 155 11.79 -28.30 -0.27
N LEU A 156 10.74 -28.68 0.46
CA LEU A 156 10.87 -29.25 1.80
C LEU A 156 11.48 -30.66 1.79
N LEU A 157 11.12 -31.48 0.81
CA LEU A 157 11.56 -32.88 0.67
C LEU A 157 13.05 -32.98 0.38
N ASP A 158 13.54 -32.14 -0.53
CA ASP A 158 14.96 -32.05 -0.89
C ASP A 158 15.62 -33.38 -1.27
N ASN A 159 14.95 -34.19 -2.10
CA ASN A 159 15.40 -35.54 -2.45
C ASN A 159 15.36 -35.80 -3.96
N ASN A 160 16.50 -35.56 -4.61
CA ASN A 160 16.68 -35.69 -6.04
C ASN A 160 16.38 -37.11 -6.58
N LYS A 161 16.63 -38.17 -5.80
CA LYS A 161 16.36 -39.55 -6.24
C LYS A 161 14.86 -39.82 -6.40
N ILE A 162 14.04 -39.35 -5.46
CA ILE A 162 12.58 -39.49 -5.53
C ILE A 162 12.04 -38.67 -6.70
N CYS A 163 12.51 -37.43 -6.85
CA CYS A 163 12.14 -36.56 -7.96
C CYS A 163 12.44 -37.20 -9.32
N HIS A 164 13.63 -37.80 -9.47
CA HIS A 164 14.03 -38.49 -10.69
C HIS A 164 13.16 -39.70 -11.03
N ASN A 165 12.87 -40.56 -10.06
CA ASN A 165 11.98 -41.70 -10.29
C ASN A 165 10.58 -41.24 -10.72
N ARG A 166 10.06 -40.18 -10.09
CA ARG A 166 8.73 -39.66 -10.45
C ARG A 166 8.72 -39.05 -11.86
N LEU A 167 9.80 -38.37 -12.22
CA LEU A 167 9.96 -37.81 -13.56
C LEU A 167 9.88 -38.91 -14.63
N LEU A 168 10.56 -40.04 -14.43
CA LEU A 168 10.51 -41.19 -15.34
C LEU A 168 9.08 -41.69 -15.56
N ASP A 169 8.28 -41.76 -14.50
CA ASP A 169 6.87 -42.16 -14.60
C ASP A 169 6.05 -41.14 -15.41
N VAL A 170 6.25 -39.85 -15.13
CA VAL A 170 5.58 -38.75 -15.85
C VAL A 170 5.96 -38.77 -17.33
N TYR A 171 7.23 -39.02 -17.66
CA TYR A 171 7.67 -39.13 -19.05
C TYR A 171 7.00 -40.27 -19.80
N LYS A 172 6.88 -41.46 -19.19
CA LYS A 172 6.18 -42.58 -19.82
C LYS A 172 4.71 -42.24 -20.11
N GLN A 173 4.06 -41.56 -19.16
CA GLN A 173 2.67 -41.13 -19.34
C GLN A 173 2.54 -40.07 -20.44
N LEU A 174 3.40 -39.04 -20.43
CA LEU A 174 3.40 -38.00 -21.47
C LEU A 174 3.67 -38.58 -22.86
N ASN A 175 4.63 -39.51 -23.01
CA ASN A 175 4.85 -40.21 -24.28
C ASN A 175 3.60 -40.95 -24.76
N TYR A 176 2.90 -41.64 -23.86
CA TYR A 176 1.64 -42.28 -24.20
C TYR A 176 0.57 -41.28 -24.69
N TYR A 177 0.43 -40.11 -24.03
CA TYR A 177 -0.50 -39.08 -24.48
C TYR A 177 -0.13 -38.52 -25.86
N LEU A 178 1.17 -38.32 -26.12
CA LEU A 178 1.70 -37.85 -27.40
C LEU A 178 1.43 -38.85 -28.53
N GLU A 179 1.77 -40.13 -28.34
CA GLU A 179 1.62 -41.17 -29.35
C GLU A 179 0.15 -41.40 -29.74
N ASN A 180 -0.78 -41.17 -28.80
CA ASN A 180 -2.21 -41.42 -29.00
C ASN A 180 -3.03 -40.14 -29.25
N ASN A 181 -2.40 -38.96 -29.33
CA ASN A 181 -3.08 -37.66 -29.48
C ASN A 181 -4.23 -37.44 -28.48
N LEU A 182 -4.01 -37.80 -27.22
CA LEU A 182 -5.01 -37.70 -26.15
C LEU A 182 -4.83 -36.40 -25.36
N LEU A 183 -5.85 -35.53 -25.40
CA LEU A 183 -5.89 -34.28 -24.61
C LEU A 183 -7.02 -34.37 -23.58
N ASP A 184 -6.65 -34.60 -22.33
CA ASP A 184 -7.59 -34.66 -21.21
C ASP A 184 -7.00 -34.00 -19.94
N ARG A 185 -7.75 -34.08 -18.83
CA ARG A 185 -7.29 -33.54 -17.53
C ARG A 185 -6.08 -34.27 -16.95
N ASN A 186 -5.85 -35.54 -17.32
CA ASN A 186 -4.71 -36.31 -16.84
C ASN A 186 -3.42 -35.89 -17.56
N PHE A 187 -3.51 -35.55 -18.84
CA PHE A 187 -2.43 -34.91 -19.58
C PHE A 187 -1.98 -33.62 -18.88
N LEU A 188 -2.93 -32.74 -18.55
CA LEU A 188 -2.63 -31.50 -17.81
C LEU A 188 -2.01 -31.79 -16.44
N PHE A 189 -2.52 -32.78 -15.71
CA PHE A 189 -1.94 -33.17 -14.44
C PHE A 189 -0.46 -33.61 -14.58
N CYS A 190 -0.13 -34.36 -15.64
CA CYS A 190 1.25 -34.74 -15.95
C CYS A 190 2.11 -33.51 -16.28
N CYS A 191 1.59 -32.55 -17.07
CA CYS A 191 2.25 -31.28 -17.33
C CYS A 191 2.53 -30.49 -16.04
N ARG A 192 1.57 -30.44 -15.12
CA ARG A 192 1.71 -29.75 -13.83
C ARG A 192 2.82 -30.38 -12.99
N ILE A 193 2.86 -31.71 -12.88
CA ILE A 193 3.95 -32.38 -12.15
C ILE A 193 5.29 -32.09 -12.83
N LEU A 194 5.36 -32.20 -14.16
CA LEU A 194 6.60 -31.94 -14.89
C LEU A 194 7.10 -30.51 -14.64
N TYR A 195 6.21 -29.52 -14.71
CA TYR A 195 6.51 -28.12 -14.39
C TYR A 195 7.12 -27.98 -13.00
N TYR A 196 6.47 -28.52 -11.95
CA TYR A 196 6.98 -28.39 -10.58
C TYR A 196 8.30 -29.14 -10.34
N LEU A 197 8.51 -30.28 -11.01
CA LEU A 197 9.79 -31.00 -10.94
C LEU A 197 10.91 -30.19 -11.60
N LEU A 198 10.67 -29.64 -12.79
CA LEU A 198 11.65 -28.80 -13.51
C LEU A 198 11.96 -27.50 -12.76
N ASP A 199 10.97 -26.87 -12.12
CA ASP A 199 11.16 -25.66 -11.30
C ASP A 199 11.98 -25.95 -10.02
N TYR A 200 11.84 -27.13 -9.43
CA TYR A 200 12.57 -27.52 -8.23
C TYR A 200 14.08 -27.75 -8.47
N ASP A 201 14.47 -28.56 -9.47
CA ASP A 201 15.89 -28.83 -9.76
C ASP A 201 16.16 -28.99 -11.26
N PHE A 202 16.05 -27.90 -12.00
CA PHE A 202 16.22 -27.86 -13.46
C PHE A 202 17.53 -28.48 -13.96
N LYS A 203 18.63 -28.36 -13.19
CA LYS A 203 19.95 -28.84 -13.58
C LYS A 203 20.01 -30.36 -13.66
N MET A 204 19.20 -31.06 -12.87
CA MET A 204 19.11 -32.51 -12.90
C MET A 204 18.57 -33.04 -14.25
N PHE A 205 17.84 -32.21 -14.99
CA PHE A 205 17.06 -32.64 -16.15
C PHE A 205 17.65 -32.17 -17.49
N SER A 206 18.61 -31.24 -17.48
CA SER A 206 19.10 -30.57 -18.68
C SER A 206 19.93 -31.46 -19.62
N ASP A 207 20.50 -32.55 -19.11
CA ASP A 207 21.49 -33.34 -19.86
C ASP A 207 20.91 -34.68 -20.35
N ASP A 208 20.23 -35.44 -19.49
CA ASP A 208 19.72 -36.78 -19.82
C ASP A 208 18.41 -36.76 -20.63
N TYR A 209 17.60 -35.71 -20.52
CA TYR A 209 16.24 -35.65 -21.10
C TYR A 209 16.01 -34.47 -22.03
N LYS A 210 17.10 -33.78 -22.41
CA LYS A 210 17.06 -32.55 -23.18
C LYS A 210 16.25 -32.66 -24.46
N ASP A 211 16.54 -33.67 -25.27
CA ASP A 211 15.93 -33.83 -26.58
C ASP A 211 14.43 -34.13 -26.47
N PHE A 212 14.03 -34.96 -25.51
CA PHE A 212 12.62 -35.19 -25.21
C PHE A 212 11.92 -33.90 -24.79
N LEU A 213 12.48 -33.16 -23.83
CA LEU A 213 11.90 -31.92 -23.35
C LEU A 213 11.72 -30.91 -24.50
N LEU A 214 12.75 -30.73 -25.32
CA LEU A 214 12.68 -29.87 -26.49
C LEU A 214 11.62 -30.34 -27.50
N GLY A 215 11.55 -31.63 -27.83
CA GLY A 215 10.48 -32.16 -28.68
C GLY A 215 9.09 -31.94 -28.08
N TYR A 216 8.95 -32.17 -26.78
CA TYR A 216 7.70 -31.99 -26.05
C TYR A 216 7.22 -30.54 -26.04
N SER A 217 8.14 -29.58 -25.86
CA SER A 217 7.79 -28.16 -25.93
C SER A 217 7.30 -27.73 -27.31
N VAL A 218 7.81 -28.33 -28.40
CA VAL A 218 7.27 -28.08 -29.75
C VAL A 218 5.83 -28.57 -29.83
N TYR A 219 5.56 -29.78 -29.34
CA TYR A 219 4.19 -30.30 -29.28
C TYR A 219 3.26 -29.40 -28.44
N LEU A 220 3.71 -28.92 -27.28
CA LEU A 220 2.92 -27.98 -26.47
C LEU A 220 2.62 -26.68 -27.22
N ILE A 221 3.58 -26.18 -28.00
CA ILE A 221 3.36 -25.01 -28.86
C ILE A 221 2.36 -25.32 -29.98
N ASP A 222 2.41 -26.52 -30.58
CA ASP A 222 1.43 -26.95 -31.59
C ASP A 222 0.01 -26.97 -31.03
N LEU A 223 -0.14 -27.42 -29.78
CA LEU A 223 -1.42 -27.34 -29.09
C LEU A 223 -1.89 -25.89 -28.94
N MET A 224 -0.98 -24.94 -28.68
CA MET A 224 -1.36 -23.53 -28.56
C MET A 224 -1.84 -22.94 -29.90
N PHE A 225 -1.50 -23.55 -31.04
CA PHE A 225 -1.97 -23.13 -32.36
C PHE A 225 -3.31 -23.78 -32.78
N SER A 226 -3.87 -24.66 -31.95
CA SER A 226 -5.13 -25.34 -32.24
C SER A 226 -6.30 -24.70 -31.51
N GLN A 227 -7.34 -24.33 -32.25
CA GLN A 227 -8.59 -23.82 -31.66
C GLN A 227 -9.26 -24.83 -30.71
N ASP A 228 -9.09 -26.14 -30.96
CA ASP A 228 -9.71 -27.18 -30.13
C ASP A 228 -9.12 -27.21 -28.71
N THR A 229 -7.88 -26.79 -28.54
CA THR A 229 -7.23 -26.66 -27.23
C THR A 229 -8.01 -25.72 -26.31
N PHE A 230 -8.51 -24.61 -26.85
CA PHE A 230 -9.29 -23.60 -26.12
C PHE A 230 -10.72 -24.02 -25.79
N LYS A 231 -11.20 -25.10 -26.41
CA LYS A 231 -12.49 -25.72 -26.07
C LYS A 231 -12.35 -26.72 -24.91
N ILE A 232 -11.17 -27.30 -24.73
CA ILE A 232 -10.92 -28.39 -23.79
C ILE A 232 -10.33 -27.85 -22.47
N PHE A 233 -9.44 -26.86 -22.54
CA PHE A 233 -8.69 -26.35 -21.40
C PHE A 233 -9.14 -24.96 -20.98
N GLU A 234 -9.10 -24.71 -19.67
CA GLU A 234 -9.37 -23.39 -19.10
C GLU A 234 -8.16 -22.47 -19.27
N SER A 235 -8.37 -21.15 -19.21
CA SER A 235 -7.30 -20.15 -19.30
C SER A 235 -6.14 -20.40 -18.32
N SER A 236 -6.45 -20.84 -17.09
CA SER A 236 -5.46 -21.17 -16.06
C SER A 236 -4.58 -22.40 -16.38
N ASP A 237 -5.13 -23.38 -17.11
CA ASP A 237 -4.38 -24.56 -17.54
C ASP A 237 -3.35 -24.19 -18.62
N LEU A 238 -3.75 -23.32 -19.54
CA LEU A 238 -2.92 -22.83 -20.64
C LEU A 238 -1.77 -21.95 -20.14
N GLU A 239 -1.98 -21.16 -19.08
CA GLU A 239 -0.89 -20.42 -18.44
C GLU A 239 0.21 -21.33 -17.91
N LEU A 240 -0.16 -22.46 -17.33
CA LEU A 240 0.81 -23.44 -16.84
C LEU A 240 1.59 -24.08 -18.00
N LEU A 241 0.93 -24.39 -19.12
CA LEU A 241 1.63 -24.91 -20.30
C LEU A 241 2.66 -23.92 -20.82
N ILE A 242 2.39 -22.62 -20.77
CA ILE A 242 3.34 -21.59 -21.21
C ILE A 242 4.52 -21.44 -20.27
N GLU A 243 4.30 -21.47 -18.95
CA GLU A 243 5.41 -21.47 -17.99
C GLU A 243 6.27 -22.72 -18.13
N LEU A 244 5.68 -23.88 -18.44
CA LEU A 244 6.42 -25.09 -18.79
C LEU A 244 7.22 -24.94 -20.09
N ILE A 245 6.63 -24.41 -21.16
CA ILE A 245 7.33 -24.11 -22.43
C ILE A 245 8.52 -23.18 -22.15
N LYS A 246 8.31 -22.14 -21.35
CA LYS A 246 9.34 -21.15 -21.01
C LYS A 246 10.51 -21.74 -20.22
N LEU A 247 10.25 -22.65 -19.28
CA LEU A 247 11.31 -23.40 -18.58
C LEU A 247 12.13 -24.24 -19.58
N ILE A 248 11.46 -25.00 -20.43
CA ILE A 248 12.11 -25.87 -21.42
C ILE A 248 12.87 -25.05 -22.47
N TYR A 249 12.34 -23.90 -22.89
CA TYR A 249 12.94 -23.01 -23.90
C TYR A 249 14.39 -22.63 -23.56
N GLN A 250 14.72 -22.55 -22.27
CA GLN A 250 16.08 -22.24 -21.81
C GLN A 250 17.11 -23.31 -22.20
N LEU A 251 16.70 -24.58 -22.38
CA LEU A 251 17.55 -25.68 -22.84
C LEU A 251 17.87 -25.58 -24.35
N GLY A 252 17.05 -24.85 -25.09
CA GLY A 252 17.05 -24.82 -26.54
C GLY A 252 18.34 -24.27 -27.14
N SER A 253 18.82 -24.90 -28.21
CA SER A 253 19.87 -24.33 -29.06
C SER A 253 19.36 -23.06 -29.77
N SER A 254 20.27 -22.22 -30.26
CA SER A 254 19.90 -21.03 -31.05
C SER A 254 18.99 -21.36 -32.24
N LYS A 255 19.20 -22.51 -32.89
CA LYS A 255 18.35 -22.98 -34.00
C LYS A 255 16.92 -23.29 -33.53
N TYR A 256 16.77 -24.01 -32.43
CA TYR A 256 15.46 -24.32 -31.85
C TYR A 256 14.73 -23.03 -31.42
N LYS A 257 15.46 -22.13 -30.74
CA LYS A 257 14.93 -20.85 -30.28
C LYS A 257 14.43 -19.97 -31.43
N LYS A 258 15.22 -19.91 -32.52
CA LYS A 258 14.84 -19.25 -33.77
C LYS A 258 13.59 -19.87 -34.41
N GLY A 259 13.51 -21.21 -34.47
CA GLY A 259 12.36 -21.91 -35.05
C GLY A 259 11.05 -21.60 -34.35
N ILE A 260 11.05 -21.61 -33.00
CA ILE A 260 9.88 -21.22 -32.21
C ILE A 260 9.50 -19.76 -32.47
N TYR A 261 10.47 -18.86 -32.44
CA TYR A 261 10.23 -17.44 -32.65
C TYR A 261 9.56 -17.16 -34.00
N LEU A 262 10.12 -17.69 -35.10
CA LEU A 262 9.58 -17.50 -36.45
C LEU A 262 8.15 -18.04 -36.55
N ARG A 263 7.94 -19.27 -36.08
CA ARG A 263 6.62 -19.89 -36.15
C ARG A 263 5.57 -19.12 -35.35
N CYS A 264 5.90 -18.63 -34.16
CA CYS A 264 4.98 -17.80 -33.38
C CYS A 264 4.64 -16.48 -34.10
N ILE A 265 5.59 -15.87 -34.82
CA ILE A 265 5.32 -14.66 -35.61
C ILE A 265 4.39 -14.99 -36.78
N GLU A 266 4.71 -16.01 -37.57
CA GLU A 266 3.93 -16.43 -38.73
C GLU A 266 2.46 -16.69 -38.34
N GLU A 267 2.25 -17.50 -37.29
CA GLU A 267 0.91 -17.80 -36.80
C GLU A 267 0.19 -16.54 -36.29
N SER A 268 0.88 -15.65 -35.56
CA SER A 268 0.25 -14.46 -34.97
C SER A 268 -0.39 -13.52 -35.99
N ILE A 269 0.14 -13.45 -37.21
CA ILE A 269 -0.38 -12.57 -38.27
C ILE A 269 -1.79 -12.96 -38.70
N HIS A 270 -2.16 -14.24 -38.57
CA HIS A 270 -3.46 -14.74 -38.99
C HIS A 270 -4.56 -14.58 -37.93
N LEU A 271 -4.22 -14.10 -36.72
CA LEU A 271 -5.12 -14.12 -35.54
C LEU A 271 -5.72 -12.79 -35.16
N PHE A 272 -5.53 -11.76 -35.99
CA PHE A 272 -6.12 -10.44 -35.80
C PHE A 272 -7.60 -10.43 -36.24
N THR A 273 -8.41 -11.26 -35.57
CA THR A 273 -9.84 -11.46 -35.86
C THR A 273 -10.70 -11.06 -34.66
N ASN A 274 -12.01 -10.96 -34.86
CA ASN A 274 -12.98 -10.76 -33.76
C ASN A 274 -13.54 -12.09 -33.24
N ILE A 275 -12.78 -13.19 -33.34
CA ILE A 275 -13.14 -14.51 -32.84
C ILE A 275 -12.49 -14.71 -31.46
N TYR A 276 -13.25 -15.26 -30.51
CA TYR A 276 -12.81 -15.44 -29.12
C TYR A 276 -11.58 -16.36 -29.03
N GLU A 277 -11.65 -17.52 -29.68
CA GLU A 277 -10.58 -18.52 -29.68
C GLU A 277 -9.30 -17.98 -30.32
N ASP A 278 -9.41 -17.26 -31.44
CA ASP A 278 -8.26 -16.63 -32.10
C ASP A 278 -7.62 -15.56 -31.21
N THR A 279 -8.43 -14.79 -30.49
CA THR A 279 -7.93 -13.76 -29.56
C THR A 279 -7.20 -14.40 -28.37
N MET A 280 -7.76 -15.47 -27.79
CA MET A 280 -7.09 -16.23 -26.73
C MET A 280 -5.79 -16.84 -27.22
N MET A 281 -5.80 -17.44 -28.41
CA MET A 281 -4.62 -18.00 -29.05
C MET A 281 -3.55 -16.93 -29.26
N MET A 282 -3.91 -15.78 -29.83
CA MET A 282 -3.01 -14.64 -30.01
C MET A 282 -2.39 -14.20 -28.68
N ILE A 283 -3.17 -14.09 -27.59
CA ILE A 283 -2.65 -13.71 -26.27
C ILE A 283 -1.52 -14.65 -25.85
N PHE A 284 -1.73 -15.96 -25.95
CA PHE A 284 -0.75 -16.95 -25.54
C PHE A 284 0.47 -17.02 -26.44
N ILE A 285 0.31 -16.83 -27.75
CA ILE A 285 1.42 -16.67 -28.69
C ILE A 285 2.24 -15.42 -28.35
N LEU A 286 1.60 -14.29 -28.03
CA LEU A 286 2.30 -13.09 -27.58
C LEU A 286 3.04 -13.32 -26.26
N LYS A 287 2.52 -14.18 -25.34
CA LYS A 287 3.27 -14.60 -24.15
C LYS A 287 4.54 -15.37 -24.51
N ILE A 288 4.47 -16.25 -25.52
CA ILE A 288 5.64 -17.00 -26.00
C ILE A 288 6.65 -16.06 -26.66
N LEU A 289 6.19 -15.11 -27.47
CA LEU A 289 7.04 -14.07 -28.08
C LEU A 289 7.74 -13.18 -27.03
N ASP A 290 7.18 -13.03 -25.84
CA ASP A 290 7.76 -12.19 -24.78
C ASP A 290 9.03 -12.78 -24.16
N PHE A 291 9.22 -14.10 -24.16
CA PHE A 291 10.45 -14.72 -23.65
C PHE A 291 11.39 -15.25 -24.75
N THR A 292 11.00 -15.16 -26.02
CA THR A 292 11.86 -15.53 -27.13
C THR A 292 12.81 -14.39 -27.52
N ASP A 293 14.00 -14.77 -28.00
CA ASP A 293 15.05 -13.84 -28.42
C ASP A 293 14.73 -13.26 -29.80
N GLY A 294 14.54 -11.93 -29.89
CA GLY A 294 14.10 -11.22 -31.11
C GLY A 294 15.21 -10.92 -32.15
N SER A 295 16.38 -11.54 -31.99
CA SER A 295 17.56 -11.29 -32.86
C SER A 295 17.50 -12.02 -34.21
N TYR A 296 16.38 -12.67 -34.54
CA TYR A 296 16.24 -13.46 -35.75
C TYR A 296 15.41 -12.67 -36.76
N ASP A 297 16.08 -12.04 -37.72
CA ASP A 297 15.48 -11.11 -38.68
C ASP A 297 14.62 -11.80 -39.75
N GLU A 298 13.35 -11.40 -39.80
CA GLU A 298 12.55 -11.22 -41.02
C GLU A 298 11.84 -9.87 -40.91
N SER A 299 12.23 -8.87 -41.71
CA SER A 299 11.75 -7.48 -41.57
C SER A 299 10.25 -7.35 -41.84
N ASP A 300 9.77 -7.98 -42.90
CA ASP A 300 8.44 -7.67 -43.46
C ASP A 300 7.34 -8.31 -42.61
N THR A 301 7.54 -9.57 -42.19
CA THR A 301 6.66 -10.31 -41.29
C THR A 301 6.55 -9.62 -39.92
N LEU A 302 7.68 -9.13 -39.40
CA LEU A 302 7.70 -8.37 -38.13
C LEU A 302 7.05 -6.99 -38.24
N GLU A 303 7.19 -6.32 -39.38
CA GLU A 303 6.53 -5.04 -39.63
C GLU A 303 5.02 -5.20 -39.76
N LEU A 304 4.55 -6.26 -40.43
CA LEU A 304 3.13 -6.60 -40.51
C LEU A 304 2.55 -6.92 -39.12
N LEU A 305 3.27 -7.71 -38.31
CA LEU A 305 2.89 -7.97 -36.92
C LEU A 305 2.81 -6.66 -36.12
N HIS A 306 3.78 -5.76 -36.27
CA HIS A 306 3.76 -4.46 -35.62
C HIS A 306 2.50 -3.66 -35.98
N ASP A 307 2.21 -3.51 -37.27
CA ASP A 307 1.11 -2.68 -37.74
C ASP A 307 -0.24 -3.27 -37.32
N ASN A 308 -0.41 -4.59 -37.43
CA ASN A 308 -1.61 -5.26 -36.97
C ASN A 308 -1.79 -5.12 -35.45
N LEU A 309 -0.74 -5.39 -34.68
CA LEU A 309 -0.79 -5.36 -33.21
C LEU A 309 -1.03 -3.96 -32.67
N GLU A 310 -0.44 -2.92 -33.28
CA GLU A 310 -0.66 -1.54 -32.85
C GLU A 310 -2.12 -1.12 -33.06
N ASN A 311 -2.74 -1.54 -34.17
CA ASN A 311 -4.11 -1.20 -34.55
C ASN A 311 -5.18 -2.08 -33.89
N PHE A 312 -4.82 -3.28 -33.43
CA PHE A 312 -5.81 -4.21 -32.91
C PHE A 312 -6.34 -3.81 -31.53
N THR A 313 -7.66 -3.92 -31.37
CA THR A 313 -8.38 -3.70 -30.13
C THR A 313 -9.32 -4.87 -29.89
N ILE A 314 -9.46 -5.29 -28.63
CA ILE A 314 -10.35 -6.40 -28.29
C ILE A 314 -11.81 -5.98 -28.52
N SER A 315 -12.56 -6.84 -29.19
CA SER A 315 -13.99 -6.65 -29.42
C SER A 315 -14.76 -6.44 -28.11
N THR A 316 -15.59 -5.40 -28.05
CA THR A 316 -16.47 -5.13 -26.91
C THR A 316 -17.52 -6.21 -26.71
N GLN A 317 -17.79 -7.03 -27.74
CA GLN A 317 -18.71 -8.16 -27.65
C GLN A 317 -18.21 -9.23 -26.68
N PHE A 318 -16.90 -9.30 -26.43
CA PHE A 318 -16.35 -10.30 -25.52
C PHE A 318 -16.61 -10.03 -24.05
N LYS A 319 -17.18 -8.87 -23.70
CA LYS A 319 -17.59 -8.51 -22.33
C LYS A 319 -18.57 -9.51 -21.69
N THR A 320 -19.23 -10.34 -22.49
CA THR A 320 -20.17 -11.36 -22.03
C THR A 320 -19.49 -12.65 -21.56
N PHE A 321 -18.22 -12.88 -21.91
CA PHE A 321 -17.47 -14.06 -21.48
C PHE A 321 -16.94 -13.88 -20.05
N SER A 322 -16.90 -14.97 -19.28
CA SER A 322 -16.35 -14.99 -17.91
C SER A 322 -14.88 -14.57 -17.85
N ASP A 323 -14.15 -14.86 -18.93
CA ASP A 323 -12.70 -14.71 -18.99
C ASP A 323 -12.28 -13.35 -19.59
N TYR A 324 -13.22 -12.41 -19.73
CA TYR A 324 -12.97 -11.12 -20.36
C TYR A 324 -11.88 -10.29 -19.67
N ASP A 325 -11.90 -10.25 -18.34
CA ASP A 325 -10.90 -9.53 -17.56
C ASP A 325 -9.50 -10.13 -17.77
N PHE A 326 -9.41 -11.47 -17.74
CA PHE A 326 -8.18 -12.19 -18.08
C PHE A 326 -7.69 -11.85 -19.50
N MET A 327 -8.59 -11.84 -20.48
CA MET A 327 -8.26 -11.55 -21.88
C MET A 327 -7.68 -10.15 -22.05
N ILE A 328 -8.37 -9.12 -21.55
CA ILE A 328 -7.88 -7.73 -21.70
C ILE A 328 -6.57 -7.54 -20.97
N GLU A 329 -6.50 -7.98 -19.71
CA GLU A 329 -5.31 -7.81 -18.89
C GLU A 329 -4.08 -8.38 -19.58
N ASN A 330 -4.18 -9.64 -20.03
CA ASN A 330 -3.07 -10.31 -20.69
C ASN A 330 -2.80 -9.74 -22.09
N PHE A 331 -3.84 -9.46 -22.88
CA PHE A 331 -3.64 -8.88 -24.20
C PHE A 331 -2.91 -7.54 -24.13
N LEU A 332 -3.36 -6.59 -23.29
CA LEU A 332 -2.70 -5.29 -23.16
C LEU A 332 -1.26 -5.43 -22.68
N LYS A 333 -1.03 -6.28 -21.66
CA LYS A 333 0.31 -6.58 -21.14
C LYS A 333 1.26 -7.04 -22.25
N TYR A 334 0.85 -8.04 -23.03
CA TYR A 334 1.72 -8.64 -24.04
C TYR A 334 1.74 -7.84 -25.34
N LYS A 335 0.66 -7.15 -25.72
CA LYS A 335 0.63 -6.15 -26.81
C LYS A 335 1.75 -5.13 -26.63
N TYR A 336 1.80 -4.44 -25.49
CA TYR A 336 2.79 -3.38 -25.29
C TYR A 336 4.22 -3.90 -25.08
N LYS A 337 4.39 -5.08 -24.47
CA LYS A 337 5.71 -5.74 -24.39
C LYS A 337 6.27 -6.07 -25.77
N ILE A 338 5.47 -6.68 -26.63
CA ILE A 338 5.89 -7.05 -27.99
C ILE A 338 6.06 -5.80 -28.86
N LEU A 339 5.16 -4.83 -28.81
CA LEU A 339 5.33 -3.55 -29.51
C LEU A 339 6.63 -2.85 -29.11
N ASN A 340 6.97 -2.82 -27.81
CA ASN A 340 8.27 -2.28 -27.37
C ASN A 340 9.45 -3.00 -28.01
N LYS A 341 9.46 -4.34 -27.96
CA LYS A 341 10.53 -5.14 -28.56
C LYS A 341 10.70 -4.83 -30.04
N ILE A 342 9.59 -4.81 -30.79
CA ILE A 342 9.59 -4.56 -32.23
C ILE A 342 10.00 -3.12 -32.55
N LYS A 343 9.47 -2.14 -31.81
CA LYS A 343 9.80 -0.71 -32.01
C LYS A 343 11.25 -0.37 -31.70
N MET A 344 11.84 -0.99 -30.67
CA MET A 344 13.27 -0.86 -30.40
C MET A 344 14.11 -1.39 -31.57
N LYS A 345 13.67 -2.48 -32.21
CA LYS A 345 14.36 -3.07 -33.36
C LYS A 345 14.27 -2.19 -34.61
N PHE A 346 13.11 -1.58 -34.87
CA PHE A 346 12.89 -0.72 -36.03
C PHE A 346 13.15 0.78 -35.77
N ASN A 347 13.57 1.17 -34.57
CA ASN A 347 13.65 2.58 -34.15
C ASN A 347 12.35 3.38 -34.41
N LYS A 348 11.18 2.74 -34.22
CA LYS A 348 9.86 3.36 -34.38
C LYS A 348 9.38 3.98 -33.06
N SER A 349 8.62 5.08 -33.13
CA SER A 349 7.95 5.68 -31.97
C SER A 349 6.54 5.11 -31.76
N PHE A 350 5.95 5.40 -30.60
CA PHE A 350 4.54 5.10 -30.38
C PHE A 350 3.59 6.13 -31.00
N ASP A 351 2.49 5.64 -31.57
CA ASP A 351 1.34 6.48 -31.85
C ASP A 351 0.63 6.84 -30.54
N ILE A 352 0.78 8.09 -30.13
CA ILE A 352 0.23 8.65 -28.89
C ILE A 352 -1.30 8.58 -28.91
N VAL A 353 -1.95 8.77 -30.06
CA VAL A 353 -3.41 8.76 -30.17
C VAL A 353 -3.95 7.36 -29.90
N LYS A 354 -3.30 6.34 -30.44
CA LYS A 354 -3.68 4.94 -30.18
C LYS A 354 -3.50 4.57 -28.72
N ILE A 355 -2.38 4.96 -28.09
CA ILE A 355 -2.19 4.74 -26.65
C ILE A 355 -3.26 5.46 -25.84
N TYR A 356 -3.55 6.72 -26.16
CA TYR A 356 -4.58 7.48 -25.47
C TYR A 356 -5.94 6.78 -25.56
N ASN A 357 -6.32 6.29 -26.74
CA ASN A 357 -7.57 5.56 -26.94
C ASN A 357 -7.59 4.23 -26.15
N ASP A 358 -6.48 3.49 -26.14
CA ASP A 358 -6.37 2.25 -25.35
C ASP A 358 -6.50 2.53 -23.85
N LEU A 359 -5.89 3.60 -23.33
CA LEU A 359 -6.01 4.02 -21.93
C LEU A 359 -7.44 4.48 -21.59
N TYR A 360 -8.06 5.25 -22.49
CA TYR A 360 -9.42 5.75 -22.28
C TYR A 360 -10.45 4.61 -22.27
N ASN A 361 -10.29 3.62 -23.16
CA ASN A 361 -11.22 2.50 -23.29
C ASN A 361 -11.04 1.42 -22.21
N ASN A 362 -9.85 1.31 -21.61
CA ASN A 362 -9.50 0.25 -20.67
C ASN A 362 -9.14 0.78 -19.28
N ASP A 363 -10.06 1.55 -18.69
CA ASP A 363 -9.83 2.28 -17.42
C ASP A 363 -9.23 1.45 -16.28
N LEU A 364 -9.66 0.18 -16.14
CA LEU A 364 -9.20 -0.75 -15.10
C LEU A 364 -7.80 -1.34 -15.35
N TYR A 365 -7.23 -1.15 -16.53
CA TYR A 365 -5.97 -1.78 -16.95
C TYR A 365 -4.90 -0.76 -17.37
N ASN A 366 -5.12 0.51 -17.01
CA ASN A 366 -4.23 1.62 -17.37
C ASN A 366 -2.80 1.43 -16.88
N GLU A 367 -2.61 0.93 -15.64
CA GLU A 367 -1.27 0.68 -15.10
C GLU A 367 -0.46 -0.29 -15.97
N ILE A 368 -1.13 -1.28 -16.58
CA ILE A 368 -0.49 -2.30 -17.40
C ILE A 368 0.09 -1.66 -18.65
N ILE A 369 -0.71 -0.86 -19.37
CA ILE A 369 -0.28 -0.15 -20.58
C ILE A 369 0.91 0.76 -20.24
N LEU A 370 0.74 1.62 -19.24
CA LEU A 370 1.72 2.64 -18.86
C LEU A 370 3.03 2.03 -18.36
N ARG A 371 3.00 0.84 -17.75
CA ARG A 371 4.21 0.13 -17.30
C ARG A 371 5.09 -0.34 -18.45
N PHE A 372 4.51 -0.57 -19.63
CA PHE A 372 5.20 -1.14 -20.78
C PHE A 372 5.36 -0.17 -21.94
N ILE A 373 5.08 1.13 -21.79
CA ILE A 373 5.51 2.12 -22.79
C ILE A 373 6.90 2.67 -22.43
N ASN A 374 7.65 3.13 -23.43
CA ASN A 374 8.95 3.75 -23.18
C ASN A 374 8.80 5.14 -22.54
N LYS A 375 9.86 5.60 -21.86
CA LYS A 375 9.84 6.87 -21.10
C LYS A 375 9.51 8.08 -21.97
N SER A 376 10.11 8.19 -23.17
CA SER A 376 9.83 9.29 -24.08
C SER A 376 8.36 9.37 -24.49
N THR A 377 7.69 8.23 -24.63
CA THR A 377 6.25 8.18 -24.95
C THR A 377 5.42 8.59 -23.76
N LEU A 378 5.79 8.14 -22.55
CA LEU A 378 5.11 8.54 -21.32
C LEU A 378 5.22 10.05 -21.12
N ASP A 379 6.39 10.65 -21.34
CA ASP A 379 6.61 12.10 -21.21
C ASP A 379 5.67 12.90 -22.14
N LEU A 380 5.48 12.43 -23.38
CA LEU A 380 4.55 13.04 -24.34
C LEU A 380 3.07 12.84 -23.98
N LEU A 381 2.77 11.82 -23.15
CA LEU A 381 1.43 11.52 -22.67
C LEU A 381 1.09 12.25 -21.36
N LEU A 382 2.05 12.81 -20.62
CA LEU A 382 1.83 13.33 -19.26
C LEU A 382 0.68 14.33 -19.16
N ASP A 383 0.56 15.25 -20.12
CA ASP A 383 -0.51 16.25 -20.14
C ASP A 383 -1.88 15.60 -20.36
N ASN A 384 -1.95 14.63 -21.28
CA ASN A 384 -3.17 13.85 -21.54
C ASN A 384 -3.50 12.87 -20.40
N LEU A 385 -2.48 12.40 -19.68
CA LEU A 385 -2.61 11.46 -18.58
C LEU A 385 -3.43 12.04 -17.45
N LEU A 386 -3.28 13.34 -17.15
CA LEU A 386 -4.11 14.02 -16.14
C LEU A 386 -5.60 14.02 -16.51
N ILE A 387 -5.92 14.16 -17.80
CA ILE A 387 -7.30 14.09 -18.30
C ILE A 387 -7.84 12.66 -18.12
N ILE A 388 -7.05 11.65 -18.49
CA ILE A 388 -7.41 10.24 -18.30
C ILE A 388 -7.65 9.96 -16.82
N ILE A 389 -6.72 10.37 -15.95
CA ILE A 389 -6.83 10.19 -14.50
C ILE A 389 -8.11 10.84 -13.95
N ASN A 390 -8.41 12.07 -14.36
CA ASN A 390 -9.58 12.77 -13.83
C ASN A 390 -10.89 12.04 -14.16
N ASN A 391 -10.96 11.44 -15.36
CA ASN A 391 -12.09 10.65 -15.82
C ASN A 391 -12.06 9.18 -15.34
N SER A 392 -10.93 8.71 -14.82
CA SER A 392 -10.76 7.34 -14.33
C SER A 392 -11.55 7.10 -13.05
N LYS A 393 -12.21 5.92 -12.99
CA LYS A 393 -12.83 5.42 -11.76
C LYS A 393 -11.78 4.82 -10.82
N ASN A 394 -10.64 4.37 -11.34
CA ASN A 394 -9.61 3.67 -10.57
C ASN A 394 -8.29 4.47 -10.52
N LYS A 395 -8.35 5.68 -9.94
CA LYS A 395 -7.23 6.62 -9.95
C LYS A 395 -5.96 6.08 -9.28
N ILE A 396 -6.08 5.15 -8.33
CA ILE A 396 -4.97 4.54 -7.59
C ILE A 396 -3.88 3.91 -8.49
N GLN A 397 -4.26 3.43 -9.67
CA GLN A 397 -3.38 2.73 -10.61
C GLN A 397 -2.27 3.62 -11.18
N PHE A 398 -2.49 4.94 -11.17
CA PHE A 398 -1.55 5.90 -11.74
C PHE A 398 -0.44 6.32 -10.76
N ILE A 399 -0.58 6.03 -9.46
CA ILE A 399 0.38 6.44 -8.42
C ILE A 399 1.78 5.98 -8.79
N ASN A 400 1.95 4.68 -9.05
CA ASN A 400 3.26 4.10 -9.35
C ASN A 400 3.96 4.74 -10.54
N ILE A 401 3.19 5.11 -11.57
CA ILE A 401 3.73 5.69 -12.80
C ILE A 401 4.12 7.14 -12.56
N LEU A 402 3.26 7.94 -11.96
CA LEU A 402 3.54 9.35 -11.70
C LEU A 402 4.72 9.54 -10.73
N PHE A 403 4.88 8.65 -9.77
CA PHE A 403 6.00 8.68 -8.83
C PHE A 403 7.32 8.17 -9.43
N ARG A 404 7.31 7.43 -10.54
CA ARG A 404 8.56 7.02 -11.23
C ARG A 404 9.25 8.17 -11.96
N ASP A 405 8.47 9.08 -12.56
CA ASP A 405 8.99 10.09 -13.50
C ASP A 405 8.94 11.54 -12.97
N MET A 406 8.64 11.72 -11.69
CA MET A 406 9.05 12.83 -10.81
C MET A 406 9.05 14.24 -11.41
N ASN A 407 7.84 14.75 -11.67
CA ASN A 407 7.59 16.19 -11.70
C ASN A 407 6.50 16.54 -10.69
N LEU A 408 6.89 17.30 -9.66
CA LEU A 408 6.02 17.74 -8.55
C LEU A 408 4.76 18.45 -9.04
N SER A 409 4.78 19.04 -10.23
CA SER A 409 3.60 19.67 -10.84
C SER A 409 2.51 18.67 -11.18
N TYR A 410 2.85 17.54 -11.81
CA TYR A 410 1.88 16.50 -12.12
C TYR A 410 1.41 15.79 -10.87
N LEU A 411 2.31 15.55 -9.90
CA LEU A 411 1.92 14.98 -8.61
C LEU A 411 0.97 15.90 -7.83
N TYR A 412 1.19 17.21 -7.88
CA TYR A 412 0.27 18.19 -7.30
C TYR A 412 -1.11 18.16 -7.96
N LEU A 413 -1.16 18.17 -9.31
CA LEU A 413 -2.42 18.09 -10.06
C LEU A 413 -3.13 16.76 -9.80
N TYR A 414 -2.38 15.66 -9.73
CA TYR A 414 -2.91 14.35 -9.38
C TYR A 414 -3.49 14.30 -7.96
N LEU A 415 -2.81 14.87 -6.97
CA LEU A 415 -3.36 14.95 -5.62
C LEU A 415 -4.68 15.75 -5.56
N ILE A 416 -4.83 16.76 -6.43
CA ILE A 416 -6.11 17.47 -6.58
C ILE A 416 -7.20 16.56 -7.16
N THR A 417 -6.88 15.68 -8.12
CA THR A 417 -7.88 14.75 -8.70
C THR A 417 -8.29 13.64 -7.73
N LEU A 418 -7.44 13.31 -6.74
CA LEU A 418 -7.73 12.32 -5.70
C LEU A 418 -8.59 12.85 -4.55
N LYS A 419 -8.89 14.15 -4.52
CA LYS A 419 -9.36 14.82 -3.31
C LYS A 419 -10.63 14.22 -2.67
N ASP A 420 -11.49 13.61 -3.47
CA ASP A 420 -12.77 13.07 -3.04
C ASP A 420 -12.67 11.59 -2.59
N ASN A 421 -11.51 10.94 -2.74
CA ASN A 421 -11.26 9.54 -2.35
C ASN A 421 -10.14 9.43 -1.31
N HIS A 422 -10.51 9.38 -0.04
CA HIS A 422 -9.59 9.28 1.10
C HIS A 422 -8.63 8.08 1.03
N LYS A 423 -9.10 6.96 0.46
CA LYS A 423 -8.26 5.78 0.26
C LYS A 423 -7.10 6.14 -0.65
N ASP A 424 -7.38 6.60 -1.88
CA ASP A 424 -6.35 6.93 -2.87
C ASP A 424 -5.38 8.02 -2.37
N VAL A 425 -5.89 8.99 -1.60
CA VAL A 425 -5.02 9.99 -0.95
C VAL A 425 -4.07 9.31 0.04
N LEU A 426 -4.52 8.40 0.90
CA LEU A 426 -3.62 7.67 1.80
C LEU A 426 -2.52 6.93 1.02
N TYR A 427 -2.87 6.29 -0.10
CA TYR A 427 -1.87 5.67 -0.99
C TYR A 427 -0.86 6.72 -1.46
N PHE A 428 -1.33 7.85 -2.00
CA PHE A 428 -0.46 8.93 -2.45
C PHE A 428 0.51 9.39 -1.36
N VAL A 429 0.02 9.60 -0.14
CA VAL A 429 0.80 10.11 1.00
C VAL A 429 1.92 9.16 1.39
N VAL A 430 1.67 7.85 1.39
CA VAL A 430 2.69 6.84 1.68
C VAL A 430 3.86 6.94 0.69
N TYR A 431 3.59 7.05 -0.61
CA TYR A 431 4.64 7.20 -1.62
C TYR A 431 5.35 8.55 -1.47
N PHE A 432 4.57 9.61 -1.31
CA PHE A 432 5.07 10.98 -1.26
C PHE A 432 6.05 11.21 -0.10
N ILE A 433 5.74 10.71 1.10
CA ILE A 433 6.59 10.85 2.29
C ILE A 433 7.90 10.07 2.17
N ASN A 434 7.90 8.94 1.46
CA ASN A 434 9.08 8.08 1.34
C ASN A 434 10.04 8.54 0.24
N MET A 435 9.69 9.56 -0.53
CA MET A 435 10.52 10.05 -1.62
C MET A 435 11.49 11.13 -1.15
N ASP A 436 12.74 11.03 -1.61
CA ASP A 436 13.79 12.01 -1.34
C ASP A 436 13.68 13.18 -2.32
N PHE A 437 12.72 14.06 -2.06
CA PHE A 437 12.62 15.31 -2.80
C PHE A 437 13.57 16.35 -2.19
N ARG A 438 14.35 17.02 -3.04
CA ARG A 438 15.00 18.28 -2.63
C ARG A 438 13.91 19.24 -2.13
N ASN A 439 14.14 19.86 -0.98
CA ASN A 439 13.23 20.81 -0.31
C ASN A 439 12.83 21.94 -1.27
N THR A 440 11.73 21.73 -1.99
CA THR A 440 11.13 22.72 -2.89
C THR A 440 9.82 23.19 -2.29
N GLU A 441 9.46 24.45 -2.54
CA GLU A 441 8.20 25.06 -2.09
C GLU A 441 6.99 24.16 -2.40
N LYS A 442 6.98 23.55 -3.59
CA LYS A 442 5.91 22.67 -4.08
C LYS A 442 5.78 21.35 -3.31
N TYR A 443 6.90 20.76 -2.89
CA TYR A 443 6.88 19.58 -2.02
C TYR A 443 6.19 19.90 -0.69
N PHE A 444 6.54 21.05 -0.11
CA PHE A 444 5.95 21.50 1.14
C PHE A 444 4.48 21.92 0.98
N GLU A 445 4.09 22.57 -0.12
CA GLU A 445 2.68 22.87 -0.45
C GLU A 445 1.83 21.59 -0.49
N MET A 446 2.33 20.53 -1.11
CA MET A 446 1.64 19.24 -1.17
C MET A 446 1.51 18.59 0.21
N LEU A 447 2.56 18.61 1.05
CA LEU A 447 2.47 18.13 2.43
C LEU A 447 1.38 18.88 3.21
N MET A 448 1.28 20.20 3.02
CA MET A 448 0.25 21.02 3.67
C MET A 448 -1.14 20.72 3.14
N MET A 449 -1.29 20.58 1.83
CA MET A 449 -2.56 20.20 1.20
C MET A 449 -3.04 18.84 1.72
N ILE A 450 -2.12 17.87 1.86
CA ILE A 450 -2.39 16.57 2.47
C ILE A 450 -2.89 16.76 3.90
N TYR A 451 -2.11 17.48 4.71
CA TYR A 451 -2.31 17.64 6.13
C TYR A 451 -3.64 18.33 6.47
N PHE A 452 -4.03 19.33 5.67
CA PHE A 452 -5.22 20.12 5.88
C PHE A 452 -6.47 19.54 5.21
N MET A 453 -6.46 19.20 3.92
CA MET A 453 -7.71 18.84 3.23
C MET A 453 -8.22 17.45 3.56
N PHE A 454 -7.33 16.49 3.82
CA PHE A 454 -7.73 15.08 3.75
C PHE A 454 -7.85 14.38 5.09
N ILE A 455 -7.45 15.03 6.18
CA ILE A 455 -7.30 14.35 7.47
C ILE A 455 -8.33 14.83 8.52
N GLU A 456 -9.41 15.49 8.12
CA GLU A 456 -10.52 15.81 9.05
C GLU A 456 -11.33 14.58 9.47
N VAL A 457 -11.08 13.41 8.87
CA VAL A 457 -11.79 12.14 9.13
C VAL A 457 -11.22 11.43 10.38
N GLU A 458 -12.10 10.77 11.14
CA GLU A 458 -11.72 9.89 12.27
C GLU A 458 -11.00 8.60 11.84
N ASP A 459 -10.24 8.62 10.76
CA ASP A 459 -9.47 7.49 10.22
C ASP A 459 -8.08 7.47 10.85
N ILE A 460 -7.72 6.35 11.47
CA ILE A 460 -6.44 6.23 12.16
C ILE A 460 -5.23 6.29 11.22
N TYR A 461 -5.34 5.76 10.01
CA TYR A 461 -4.22 5.68 9.08
C TYR A 461 -3.84 7.07 8.58
N LEU A 462 -4.85 7.92 8.39
CA LEU A 462 -4.65 9.32 8.08
C LEU A 462 -4.07 10.08 9.30
N GLN A 463 -4.49 9.76 10.54
CA GLN A 463 -3.85 10.35 11.73
C GLN A 463 -2.38 9.94 11.88
N MET A 464 -2.01 8.67 11.62
CA MET A 464 -0.60 8.25 11.62
C MET A 464 0.19 8.97 10.52
N SER A 465 -0.43 9.18 9.36
CA SER A 465 0.17 9.95 8.26
C SER A 465 0.43 11.40 8.66
N ARG A 466 -0.42 12.03 9.50
CA ARG A 466 -0.12 13.37 10.05
C ARG A 466 1.16 13.41 10.85
N VAL A 467 1.35 12.42 11.73
CA VAL A 467 2.55 12.37 12.57
C VAL A 467 3.79 12.24 11.68
N LYS A 468 3.72 11.40 10.65
CA LYS A 468 4.79 11.28 9.65
C LYS A 468 5.05 12.59 8.90
N ILE A 469 4.02 13.30 8.46
CA ILE A 469 4.15 14.61 7.80
C ILE A 469 4.78 15.63 8.75
N ILE A 470 4.33 15.70 10.00
CA ILE A 470 4.91 16.58 11.02
C ILE A 470 6.39 16.25 11.21
N ASN A 471 6.74 14.98 11.40
CA ASN A 471 8.13 14.54 11.57
C ASN A 471 8.99 14.88 10.35
N GLN A 472 8.46 14.68 9.14
CA GLN A 472 9.10 15.10 7.89
C GLN A 472 9.36 16.60 7.89
N CYS A 473 8.35 17.43 8.16
CA CYS A 473 8.48 18.88 8.24
C CYS A 473 9.50 19.33 9.31
N ILE A 474 9.52 18.67 10.47
CA ILE A 474 10.52 18.91 11.52
C ILE A 474 11.92 18.53 11.03
N ASN A 475 12.09 17.52 10.20
CA ASN A 475 13.41 17.10 9.73
C ASN A 475 13.93 17.92 8.54
N LEU A 476 13.11 18.79 7.94
CA LEU A 476 13.56 19.70 6.88
C LEU A 476 14.62 20.67 7.42
N GLN A 477 15.62 20.96 6.57
CA GLN A 477 16.69 21.91 6.87
C GLN A 477 16.14 23.34 6.98
N GLU A 478 15.26 23.72 6.06
CA GLU A 478 14.56 24.99 6.04
C GLU A 478 13.07 24.75 5.74
N ILE A 479 12.21 25.51 6.41
CA ILE A 479 10.76 25.49 6.21
C ILE A 479 10.37 26.81 5.56
N ASP A 480 9.79 26.76 4.35
CA ASP A 480 9.24 27.96 3.73
C ASP A 480 7.96 28.37 4.46
N THR A 481 8.09 29.33 5.36
CA THR A 481 6.98 29.81 6.18
C THR A 481 5.87 30.40 5.32
N ARG A 482 6.18 30.95 4.13
CA ARG A 482 5.19 31.60 3.23
C ARG A 482 4.12 30.62 2.78
N VAL A 483 4.49 29.37 2.54
CA VAL A 483 3.55 28.30 2.16
C VAL A 483 2.60 27.97 3.31
N ILE A 484 3.11 27.90 4.55
CA ILE A 484 2.26 27.70 5.75
C ILE A 484 1.24 28.84 5.83
N PHE A 485 1.70 30.08 5.68
CA PHE A 485 0.84 31.26 5.71
C PHE A 485 -0.20 31.26 4.60
N LYS A 486 0.20 30.94 3.37
CA LYS A 486 -0.68 30.84 2.20
C LYS A 486 -1.78 29.81 2.43
N GLU A 487 -1.43 28.61 2.89
CA GLU A 487 -2.42 27.56 3.18
C GLU A 487 -3.29 27.91 4.40
N MET A 488 -2.75 28.51 5.46
CA MET A 488 -3.54 29.03 6.59
C MET A 488 -4.57 30.09 6.15
N LYS A 489 -4.16 31.01 5.28
CA LYS A 489 -5.05 32.05 4.72
C LYS A 489 -6.15 31.42 3.85
N LYS A 490 -5.83 30.36 3.09
CA LYS A 490 -6.78 29.60 2.23
C LYS A 490 -7.84 28.83 3.02
N TYR A 491 -7.47 28.14 4.11
CA TYR A 491 -8.43 27.37 4.93
C TYR A 491 -9.09 28.19 6.05
N GLY A 492 -8.64 29.42 6.28
CA GLY A 492 -9.23 30.35 7.23
C GLY A 492 -9.10 29.95 8.70
N LYS A 493 -9.65 30.80 9.58
CA LYS A 493 -9.53 30.73 11.05
C LYS A 493 -10.22 29.54 11.75
N ARG A 494 -10.61 28.48 11.02
CA ARG A 494 -11.52 27.43 11.54
C ARG A 494 -10.99 26.00 11.50
N HIS A 495 -9.84 25.75 10.88
CA HIS A 495 -9.31 24.39 10.77
C HIS A 495 -8.44 24.02 11.99
N LYS A 496 -8.95 23.15 12.88
CA LYS A 496 -8.33 22.78 14.17
C LYS A 496 -6.89 22.29 14.08
N ASN A 497 -6.49 21.75 12.92
CA ASN A 497 -5.16 21.15 12.74
C ASN A 497 -4.07 22.17 12.40
N ILE A 498 -4.44 23.40 12.01
CA ILE A 498 -3.50 24.51 11.79
C ILE A 498 -2.67 24.77 13.04
N PHE A 499 -3.35 24.83 14.19
CA PHE A 499 -2.71 25.05 15.46
C PHE A 499 -1.73 23.91 15.85
N ILE A 500 -2.12 22.65 15.61
CA ILE A 500 -1.27 21.48 15.90
C ILE A 500 0.02 21.52 15.07
N LEU A 501 -0.10 21.79 13.77
CA LEU A 501 1.06 21.91 12.88
C LEU A 501 1.98 23.03 13.37
N PHE A 502 1.40 24.20 13.63
CA PHE A 502 2.15 25.36 14.03
C PHE A 502 2.88 25.16 15.36
N TYR A 503 2.30 24.45 16.33
CA TYR A 503 3.00 24.09 17.55
C TYR A 503 4.31 23.33 17.24
N PHE A 504 4.23 22.27 16.44
CA PHE A 504 5.39 21.43 16.14
C PHE A 504 6.44 22.15 15.28
N LEU A 505 6.02 23.06 14.42
CA LEU A 505 6.95 23.79 13.56
C LEU A 505 7.45 25.10 14.18
N SER A 506 6.78 25.64 15.20
CA SER A 506 7.02 26.99 15.75
C SER A 506 8.49 27.26 16.06
N GLU A 507 9.21 26.27 16.60
CA GLU A 507 10.62 26.38 16.97
C GLU A 507 11.57 26.50 15.76
N LYS A 508 11.14 26.07 14.58
CA LYS A 508 11.90 26.10 13.32
C LYS A 508 11.51 27.24 12.38
N LEU A 509 10.42 27.95 12.65
CA LEU A 509 9.97 29.02 11.76
C LEU A 509 10.85 30.26 11.92
N ASN A 510 11.50 30.68 10.84
CA ASN A 510 12.15 31.98 10.76
C ASN A 510 11.13 33.01 10.23
N ILE A 511 10.50 33.76 11.12
CA ILE A 511 9.47 34.74 10.75
C ILE A 511 10.11 36.12 10.72
N GLU A 512 10.14 36.73 9.55
CA GLU A 512 10.71 38.06 9.32
C GLU A 512 9.62 39.10 9.01
N ASN A 513 8.51 38.68 8.39
CA ASN A 513 7.40 39.57 8.05
C ASN A 513 6.49 39.86 9.25
N LYS A 514 6.31 41.15 9.55
CA LYS A 514 5.42 41.68 10.59
C LYS A 514 3.95 41.29 10.41
N GLU A 515 3.42 41.37 9.19
CA GLU A 515 2.01 41.08 8.93
C GLU A 515 1.68 39.60 9.20
N ASP A 516 2.59 38.73 8.77
CA ASP A 516 2.45 37.28 8.93
C ASP A 516 2.57 36.87 10.40
N PHE A 517 3.51 37.47 11.16
CA PHE A 517 3.58 37.31 12.61
C PHE A 517 2.28 37.70 13.31
N LEU A 518 1.76 38.90 13.03
CA LEU A 518 0.52 39.40 13.63
C LEU A 518 -0.68 38.52 13.29
N PHE A 519 -0.74 38.01 12.06
CA PHE A 519 -1.80 37.11 11.61
C PHE A 519 -1.85 35.82 12.45
N ILE A 520 -0.74 35.09 12.62
CA ILE A 520 -0.73 33.88 13.45
C ILE A 520 -1.01 34.22 14.90
N TYR A 521 -0.40 35.28 15.41
CA TYR A 521 -0.56 35.63 16.81
C TYR A 521 -2.03 35.91 17.14
N GLN A 522 -2.72 36.66 16.27
CA GLN A 522 -4.16 36.89 16.40
C GLN A 522 -4.98 35.60 16.26
N TYR A 523 -4.57 34.67 15.40
CA TYR A 523 -5.18 33.33 15.28
C TYR A 523 -5.13 32.58 16.61
N LEU A 524 -3.95 32.51 17.26
CA LEU A 524 -3.77 31.83 18.56
C LEU A 524 -4.64 32.47 19.66
N LEU A 525 -4.73 33.81 19.68
CA LEU A 525 -5.60 34.53 20.61
C LEU A 525 -7.09 34.25 20.36
N GLU A 526 -7.50 34.12 19.10
CA GLU A 526 -8.89 33.83 18.75
C GLU A 526 -9.30 32.40 19.19
N ASP A 527 -8.40 31.43 19.04
CA ASP A 527 -8.61 30.07 19.57
C ASP A 527 -8.75 30.05 21.10
N LEU A 528 -7.90 30.81 21.82
CA LEU A 528 -8.03 30.98 23.27
C LEU A 528 -9.37 31.60 23.67
N ARG A 529 -9.89 32.56 22.88
CA ARG A 529 -11.22 33.16 23.10
C ARG A 529 -12.36 32.19 22.79
N ASN A 530 -12.23 31.36 21.76
CA ASN A 530 -13.23 30.34 21.42
C ASN A 530 -13.31 29.23 22.48
N ILE A 531 -12.16 28.88 23.08
CA ILE A 531 -12.08 28.00 24.25
C ILE A 531 -12.80 28.62 25.46
N LYS A 532 -12.82 29.95 25.63
CA LYS A 532 -13.62 30.62 26.67
C LYS A 532 -15.13 30.55 26.39
N LYS A 533 -15.57 30.67 25.13
CA LYS A 533 -16.99 30.67 24.73
C LYS A 533 -17.69 29.31 24.84
N THR A 534 -16.95 28.21 24.71
CA THR A 534 -17.48 26.83 24.81
C THR A 534 -17.83 26.38 26.25
N LYS A 535 -17.78 27.29 27.23
CA LYS A 535 -18.22 27.02 28.60
C LYS A 535 -19.71 27.26 28.79
N ARG A 536 -20.47 26.16 28.94
CA ARG A 536 -21.43 26.09 30.07
C ARG A 536 -20.65 25.59 31.30
N PRO A 537 -20.54 26.38 32.38
CA PRO A 537 -19.70 26.05 33.53
C PRO A 537 -20.23 24.93 34.46
N ASN A 538 -21.39 24.33 34.20
CA ASN A 538 -22.09 23.54 35.22
C ASN A 538 -22.37 22.06 34.88
N GLN A 539 -21.75 21.49 33.84
CA GLN A 539 -21.74 20.03 33.70
C GLN A 539 -20.32 19.53 33.89
N GLU A 540 -19.98 19.20 35.14
CA GLU A 540 -19.06 18.11 35.38
C GLU A 540 -19.67 16.89 34.68
N ILE A 541 -19.22 16.57 33.47
CA ILE A 541 -19.61 15.32 32.82
C ILE A 541 -18.82 14.23 33.54
N ILE A 542 -19.37 13.76 34.66
CA ILE A 542 -18.96 12.52 35.29
C ILE A 542 -19.50 11.41 34.38
N LYS A 543 -18.63 10.87 33.53
CA LYS A 543 -18.99 9.65 32.79
C LYS A 543 -18.82 8.49 33.74
N THR A 544 -19.94 7.96 34.17
CA THR A 544 -20.00 6.69 34.91
C THR A 544 -19.99 5.57 33.88
N CYS A 545 -18.92 4.78 33.86
CA CYS A 545 -18.88 3.58 33.04
C CYS A 545 -18.98 2.38 33.96
N THR A 546 -19.97 1.54 33.72
CA THR A 546 -20.17 0.26 34.42
C THR A 546 -19.52 -0.85 33.62
N VAL A 547 -18.56 -1.54 34.23
CA VAL A 547 -17.99 -2.78 33.70
C VAL A 547 -18.24 -3.85 34.76
N GLY A 548 -19.22 -4.73 34.52
CA GLY A 548 -19.71 -5.67 35.55
C GLY A 548 -20.38 -4.95 36.74
N GLU A 549 -20.15 -5.42 37.96
CA GLU A 549 -20.67 -4.82 39.20
C GLU A 549 -19.88 -3.59 39.68
N SER A 550 -18.79 -3.23 39.00
CA SER A 550 -17.93 -2.12 39.40
C SER A 550 -18.22 -0.86 38.58
N THR A 551 -18.59 0.21 39.28
CA THR A 551 -18.74 1.56 38.73
C THR A 551 -17.45 2.35 38.93
N PHE A 552 -16.86 2.84 37.84
CA PHE A 552 -15.77 3.82 37.92
C PHE A 552 -16.20 5.13 37.27
N THR A 553 -15.87 6.23 37.96
CA THR A 553 -16.15 7.60 37.54
C THR A 553 -14.83 8.32 37.26
N TYR A 554 -14.71 8.96 36.11
CA TYR A 554 -13.58 9.83 35.81
C TYR A 554 -14.05 11.20 35.30
N LYS A 555 -13.25 12.24 35.58
CA LYS A 555 -13.61 13.66 35.35
C LYS A 555 -12.93 14.22 34.10
N ASP A 556 -13.74 14.80 33.20
CA ASP A 556 -13.34 15.33 31.88
C ASP A 556 -12.80 16.79 31.91
N SER A 557 -12.15 17.22 33.01
CA SER A 557 -11.69 18.62 33.17
C SER A 557 -10.23 18.89 32.80
N ALA A 558 -9.44 17.86 32.50
CA ALA A 558 -7.99 17.97 32.29
C ALA A 558 -7.60 18.51 30.90
N ASP A 559 -8.37 18.18 29.87
CA ASP A 559 -7.99 18.46 28.48
C ASP A 559 -8.11 19.94 28.11
N TYR A 560 -9.04 20.66 28.75
CA TYR A 560 -9.17 22.12 28.62
C TYR A 560 -7.91 22.89 29.05
N TYR A 561 -7.35 22.55 30.21
CA TYR A 561 -6.16 23.24 30.74
C TYR A 561 -4.89 22.85 29.98
N LYS A 562 -4.80 21.58 29.53
CA LYS A 562 -3.71 21.11 28.66
C LYS A 562 -3.69 21.89 27.35
N LEU A 563 -4.83 22.03 26.67
CA LEU A 563 -4.92 22.76 25.40
C LEU A 563 -4.57 24.25 25.55
N ARG A 564 -5.08 24.91 26.61
CA ARG A 564 -4.78 26.33 26.88
C ARG A 564 -3.30 26.59 27.14
N ASN A 565 -2.66 25.76 27.97
CA ASN A 565 -1.22 25.88 28.25
C ASN A 565 -0.38 25.60 26.99
N PHE A 566 -0.85 24.66 26.16
CA PHE A 566 -0.21 24.32 24.91
C PHE A 566 -0.28 25.48 23.91
N ILE A 567 -1.41 26.22 23.83
CA ILE A 567 -1.48 27.45 23.00
C ILE A 567 -0.55 28.56 23.53
N TYR A 568 -0.43 28.72 24.85
CA TYR A 568 0.51 29.69 25.42
C TYR A 568 1.95 29.40 25.05
N LEU A 569 2.38 28.14 25.13
CA LEU A 569 3.71 27.71 24.67
C LEU A 569 3.97 28.08 23.22
N THR A 570 3.02 27.76 22.35
CA THR A 570 3.11 28.06 20.92
C THR A 570 3.29 29.56 20.67
N ALA A 571 2.51 30.38 21.35
CA ALA A 571 2.59 31.83 21.24
C ALA A 571 3.93 32.38 21.77
N ILE A 572 4.44 31.83 22.86
CA ILE A 572 5.76 32.20 23.41
C ILE A 572 6.88 31.82 22.43
N ASN A 573 6.84 30.63 21.85
CA ASN A 573 7.83 30.19 20.85
C ASN A 573 7.76 31.07 19.60
N LEU A 574 6.56 31.42 19.14
CA LEU A 574 6.35 32.37 18.04
C LEU A 574 6.98 33.74 18.31
N ILE A 575 6.75 34.35 19.48
CA ILE A 575 7.39 35.62 19.86
C ILE A 575 8.92 35.44 19.93
N SER A 576 9.40 34.32 20.47
CA SER A 576 10.84 34.06 20.59
C SER A 576 11.53 34.07 19.23
N ASN A 577 10.90 33.48 18.21
CA ASN A 577 11.48 33.29 16.88
C ASN A 577 11.24 34.45 15.91
N PHE A 578 10.37 35.40 16.25
CA PHE A 578 10.19 36.62 15.46
C PHE A 578 11.41 37.56 15.64
N LYS A 579 12.12 37.82 14.53
CA LYS A 579 13.35 38.65 14.48
C LYS A 579 13.01 40.15 14.39
N ASN A 580 12.34 40.67 15.42
CA ASN A 580 12.07 42.10 15.54
C ASN A 580 12.23 42.53 17.01
N GLU A 581 12.92 43.64 17.26
CA GLU A 581 13.14 44.19 18.60
C GLU A 581 11.85 44.74 19.22
N GLU A 582 10.93 45.27 18.40
CA GLU A 582 9.64 45.83 18.84
C GLU A 582 8.53 44.77 19.04
N LYS A 583 8.90 43.48 19.00
CA LYS A 583 7.91 42.39 19.02
C LYS A 583 7.00 42.40 20.25
N VAL A 584 7.49 42.85 21.40
CA VAL A 584 6.67 42.97 22.63
C VAL A 584 5.61 44.05 22.48
N ASP A 585 5.95 45.18 21.86
CA ASP A 585 5.03 46.30 21.63
C ASP A 585 3.96 45.95 20.61
N MET A 586 4.31 45.16 19.59
CA MET A 586 3.41 44.75 18.51
C MET A 586 2.27 43.84 18.95
N VAL A 587 2.40 43.13 20.07
CA VAL A 587 1.37 42.24 20.60
C VAL A 587 0.70 42.75 21.88
N LYS A 588 0.84 44.03 22.20
CA LYS A 588 0.12 44.65 23.32
C LYS A 588 -1.40 44.61 23.11
N SER A 589 -2.12 44.02 24.06
CA SER A 589 -3.58 44.04 24.13
C SER A 589 -4.06 43.83 25.56
N GLN A 590 -5.22 44.40 25.89
CA GLN A 590 -5.85 44.33 27.22
C GLN A 590 -6.64 43.04 27.46
N ASP A 591 -6.21 41.90 26.90
CA ASP A 591 -6.83 40.59 27.15
C ASP A 591 -6.00 39.80 28.17
N PHE A 592 -6.67 39.12 29.10
CA PHE A 592 -6.05 38.22 30.08
C PHE A 592 -5.08 37.26 29.43
N ASP A 593 -5.51 36.59 28.35
CA ASP A 593 -4.74 35.53 27.71
C ASP A 593 -3.46 36.07 27.08
N ASN A 594 -3.53 37.28 26.53
CA ASN A 594 -2.41 37.95 25.93
C ASN A 594 -1.38 38.39 26.96
N LEU A 595 -1.84 38.97 28.09
CA LEU A 595 -0.97 39.33 29.21
C LEU A 595 -0.26 38.10 29.80
N MET A 596 -0.96 36.98 29.90
CA MET A 596 -0.38 35.72 30.37
C MET A 596 0.73 35.24 29.45
N ILE A 597 0.53 35.28 28.12
CA ILE A 597 1.56 34.93 27.13
C ILE A 597 2.79 35.83 27.28
N LEU A 598 2.58 37.15 27.39
CA LEU A 598 3.67 38.12 27.53
C LEU A 598 4.45 37.93 28.84
N ILE A 599 3.76 37.75 29.97
CA ILE A 599 4.41 37.49 31.27
C ILE A 599 5.25 36.22 31.21
N PHE A 600 4.73 35.14 30.61
CA PHE A 600 5.49 33.90 30.46
C PHE A 600 6.66 34.02 29.50
N TYR A 601 6.51 34.79 28.42
CA TYR A 601 7.59 35.09 27.50
C TYR A 601 8.73 35.86 28.20
N LEU A 602 8.40 36.94 28.92
CA LEU A 602 9.38 37.74 29.65
C LEU A 602 10.10 36.91 30.72
N LYS A 603 9.36 36.09 31.48
CA LYS A 603 9.95 35.17 32.46
C LYS A 603 10.80 34.05 31.84
N LYS A 604 10.48 33.56 30.64
CA LYS A 604 11.26 32.50 29.96
C LYS A 604 12.64 33.00 29.52
N HIS A 605 12.74 34.28 29.17
CA HIS A 605 13.95 34.92 28.63
C HIS A 605 14.64 35.87 29.61
N ASP A 606 14.26 35.83 30.90
CA ASP A 606 14.80 36.71 31.96
C ASP A 606 14.72 38.22 31.61
N ILE A 607 13.67 38.63 30.90
CA ILE A 607 13.41 40.03 30.55
C ILE A 607 12.53 40.68 31.63
N SER A 608 12.80 41.94 31.97
CA SER A 608 12.02 42.66 32.99
C SER A 608 10.54 42.77 32.64
N ILE A 609 9.68 42.50 33.63
CA ILE A 609 8.22 42.68 33.56
C ILE A 609 7.84 44.18 33.47
N ASP A 610 8.76 45.09 33.80
CA ASP A 610 8.49 46.53 33.74
C ASP A 610 8.04 47.01 32.34
N LEU A 611 8.46 46.31 31.27
CA LEU A 611 8.06 46.57 29.87
C LEU A 611 6.55 46.52 29.62
N ILE A 612 5.80 45.79 30.46
CA ILE A 612 4.34 45.60 30.33
C ILE A 612 3.58 46.01 31.61
N LYS A 613 4.25 46.70 32.53
CA LYS A 613 3.69 47.04 33.86
C LYS A 613 2.47 47.94 33.77
N GLU A 614 2.47 48.91 32.87
CA GLU A 614 1.31 49.77 32.64
C GLU A 614 0.11 48.98 32.11
N ASP A 615 0.33 48.02 31.21
CA ASP A 615 -0.74 47.19 30.65
C ASP A 615 -1.31 46.24 31.71
N ILE A 616 -0.45 45.63 32.54
CA ILE A 616 -0.87 44.84 33.71
C ILE A 616 -1.71 45.71 34.64
N PHE A 617 -1.24 46.92 34.97
CA PHE A 617 -1.94 47.83 35.87
C PHE A 617 -3.33 48.19 35.32
N ARG A 618 -3.42 48.60 34.05
CA ARG A 618 -4.69 48.91 33.38
C ARG A 618 -5.64 47.70 33.39
N TYR A 619 -5.13 46.49 33.13
CA TYR A 619 -5.95 45.28 33.08
C TYR A 619 -6.47 44.85 34.45
N VAL A 620 -5.70 45.05 35.53
CA VAL A 620 -6.09 44.68 36.89
C VAL A 620 -7.42 45.34 37.30
N PHE A 621 -7.71 46.55 36.82
CA PHE A 621 -8.95 47.27 37.11
C PHE A 621 -10.18 46.71 36.40
N ILE A 622 -10.01 46.09 35.24
CA ILE A 622 -11.11 45.60 34.40
C ILE A 622 -11.30 44.07 34.48
N CYS A 623 -10.36 43.35 35.09
CA CYS A 623 -10.38 41.89 35.18
C CYS A 623 -11.21 41.34 36.34
N THR A 624 -11.57 40.05 36.26
CA THR A 624 -12.27 39.37 37.36
C THR A 624 -11.37 39.12 38.56
N LYS A 625 -11.95 38.99 39.76
CA LYS A 625 -11.21 38.66 41.00
C LYS A 625 -10.34 37.40 40.85
N ARG A 626 -10.81 36.41 40.08
CA ARG A 626 -10.10 35.15 39.81
C ARG A 626 -8.88 35.35 38.90
N GLU A 627 -9.02 36.17 37.86
CA GLU A 627 -7.92 36.53 36.95
C GLU A 627 -6.86 37.37 37.67
N ARG A 628 -7.30 38.35 38.47
CA ARG A 628 -6.41 39.17 39.31
C ARG A 628 -5.55 38.32 40.24
N LYS A 629 -6.17 37.34 40.93
CA LYS A 629 -5.45 36.42 41.82
C LYS A 629 -4.40 35.61 41.06
N LYS A 630 -4.75 35.07 39.88
CA LYS A 630 -3.80 34.32 39.04
C LYS A 630 -2.63 35.15 38.54
N LEU A 631 -2.88 36.39 38.09
CA LEU A 631 -1.82 37.30 37.67
C LEU A 631 -0.87 37.59 38.83
N TYR A 632 -1.42 37.87 40.01
CA TYR A 632 -0.63 38.09 41.22
C TYR A 632 0.23 36.87 41.55
N ASP A 633 -0.38 35.68 41.60
CA ASP A 633 0.34 34.43 41.87
C ASP A 633 1.50 34.26 40.87
N ILE A 634 1.27 34.47 39.58
CA ILE A 634 2.30 34.24 38.55
C ILE A 634 3.39 35.29 38.60
N ILE A 635 3.07 36.57 38.81
CA ILE A 635 4.06 37.65 38.84
C ILE A 635 4.97 37.50 40.07
N PHE A 636 4.38 37.27 41.25
CA PHE A 636 5.05 37.37 42.54
C PHE A 636 5.46 36.03 43.17
N THR A 637 5.10 34.87 42.62
CA THR A 637 5.70 33.60 43.07
C THR A 637 7.01 33.31 42.33
N ASP A 638 8.10 33.22 43.09
CA ASP A 638 9.47 32.90 42.66
C ASP A 638 9.68 31.44 42.22
N LYS A 639 8.62 30.62 42.20
CA LYS A 639 8.80 29.22 41.86
C LYS A 639 9.02 29.06 40.35
N LYS A 640 10.26 28.72 40.00
CA LYS A 640 10.67 27.97 38.80
C LYS A 640 9.76 26.78 38.42
N SER A 641 8.76 26.42 39.23
CA SER A 641 7.82 25.31 39.02
C SER A 641 6.65 25.59 38.08
N ILE A 642 6.47 26.82 37.56
CA ILE A 642 5.39 27.08 36.59
C ILE A 642 5.70 26.43 35.22
N ILE A 643 6.97 26.03 35.00
CA ILE A 643 7.41 25.33 33.79
C ILE A 643 7.97 23.94 34.15
N LYS A 644 7.15 23.07 34.76
CA LYS A 644 7.25 21.62 34.48
C LYS A 644 6.58 21.31 33.14
N LEU A 645 6.99 22.02 32.07
CA LEU A 645 6.56 21.72 30.70
C LEU A 645 7.28 20.49 30.13
N LYS A 646 8.33 20.01 30.81
CA LYS A 646 9.01 18.75 30.47
C LYS A 646 8.19 17.47 30.76
N GLY A 647 7.07 17.56 31.46
CA GLY A 647 6.21 16.40 31.76
C GLY A 647 5.25 15.98 30.64
N LEU A 648 5.18 16.75 29.55
CA LEU A 648 4.32 16.47 28.39
C LEU A 648 5.03 15.66 27.28
N TYR A 649 6.28 15.23 27.49
CA TYR A 649 7.12 14.53 26.51
C TYR A 649 7.05 12.99 26.58
N ARG A 650 6.05 12.41 27.23
CA ARG A 650 5.72 11.00 27.01
C ARG A 650 4.48 10.94 26.13
N ILE A 651 4.75 10.94 24.83
CA ILE A 651 3.86 10.45 23.77
C ILE A 651 3.58 8.98 24.04
#